data_AF-A0A7C5QJ02-F1
#
_entry.id   AF-A0A7C5QJ02-F1
#
_cell.length_a   1.000
_cell.length_b   1.000
_cell.length_c   1.000
_cell.angle_alpha   90.00
_cell.angle_beta   90.00
_cell.angle_gamma   90.00
#
_symmetry.space_group_name_H-M   'P 1'
#
loop_
_entity.id
_entity.type
_entity.pdbx_description
1 polymer ?
#
loop_
_entity_poly.entity_id
_entity_poly.type
_entity_poly.pdbx_seq_one_letter_code
_entity_poly.pdbx_strand_id
1 'polypeptide(L)'
;MKSKQKKKSVIARENLGLVQICRLKSRNRNKNVAKQPGAISGLFFFSFLLITILIIPAAADQLKFNFSPDVNRHWVGPDFYANRLEDWRLHQGSLACFSPASNRYLFLLTREIEGERGFLKISFSVIVPELPERPRARNYIGFRLGIKGKTGDFREAAVNGQGLEVGLTTEGLLFLGELESVSSEEKLEALKRALKREIFFILILESEDGQVHLRLTAVEPESGKVLDELEDFHLPADKVSGGLAIVSCLPEVKPGNEVPVSRFKNFWAEGSLLQTHGERALGPVVFSLYTLSHKILRLNAQLIPGSVKEDARVKLEVQEAGQWVEVARSEVDPNSWIASFEVTDWDYEEDKTFRLEVEAQGSGEDGAPNYMGLIRKEPLDKDRILLAVLSNNHEEKFPHHRLITELKKHDPDIVFFAGNQVYGRPASFWREEFSEEQARQEYLRQWLLFGWAFSELLKDRPVLILADARDFFQTKLWGEGGRIISGEKPALAMSAQDLGGFLMPMEFIQLVLKTQMWHMPERKEPSSSGKDAETYFREVNYGGLSLAVVSDRIYKSAPANFLPEAQIRNGWALNPEFELKEQSRIKEALLLGPGQLALLRNWALDWSSGIWMKAFLSSSLWVSLLTIPEGEVGEEALWRLQPIKPGEYPAKDRPVADFNSGGWPPSARDEALKILRQGFAVHIAGSGGPPAALKYGLEKYDEASWAFVPPALVSNVPVRWMPQTPRQTAGKEEVKAGNFEDAFGNKFRLATVSNPYEGVNYFPEKGSSGFGLVVFEKSSRKIIFTCYSCAEDAESSNQSSYEGWPVIVSQLENEGRKPAAYLPTLKFKGIVDPVVQVVEEKTGEILYTLRISGTEFRPFVFKPGNYLVYCGEPGTASWKELKGLGSLPANMKRTRLVDFSSGQIKH
;
A
#
# COMPACT_ATOMS: atom_id res chain seq x y z
N MET A 1 56.01 24.22 20.47
CA MET A 1 57.38 24.09 19.90
C MET A 1 58.00 22.76 20.34
N LYS A 2 58.69 22.05 19.43
CA LYS A 2 59.53 20.85 19.68
C LYS A 2 58.80 19.59 20.24
N SER A 3 59.29 18.35 20.09
CA SER A 3 60.03 17.69 18.97
C SER A 3 60.27 16.19 19.27
N LYS A 4 60.34 15.32 18.24
CA LYS A 4 61.02 13.98 18.23
C LYS A 4 60.35 12.86 19.09
N GLN A 5 60.49 11.55 18.85
CA GLN A 5 61.15 10.77 17.76
C GLN A 5 60.78 9.26 17.73
N LYS A 6 61.14 8.58 16.61
CA LYS A 6 61.35 7.11 16.41
C LYS A 6 60.06 6.26 16.36
N LYS A 7 60.01 5.11 15.64
CA LYS A 7 60.96 4.47 14.67
C LYS A 7 60.17 3.87 13.47
N LYS A 8 60.86 3.20 12.55
CA LYS A 8 60.36 2.47 11.36
C LYS A 8 60.60 0.95 11.49
N SER A 9 59.71 0.11 10.94
CA SER A 9 59.94 -1.23 10.31
C SER A 9 58.57 -1.88 9.94
N VAL A 10 58.17 -2.35 8.74
CA VAL A 10 58.71 -2.57 7.36
C VAL A 10 58.96 -4.07 6.98
N ILE A 11 58.15 -4.57 6.03
CA ILE A 11 58.26 -5.77 5.14
C ILE A 11 58.31 -7.19 5.77
N ALA A 12 57.34 -8.05 5.38
CA ALA A 12 57.56 -9.39 4.80
C ALA A 12 56.26 -9.97 4.19
N ARG A 13 56.37 -10.80 3.14
CA ARG A 13 55.36 -11.80 2.70
C ARG A 13 55.83 -13.18 3.19
N GLU A 14 54.94 -14.17 3.32
CA GLU A 14 54.93 -15.39 2.49
C GLU A 14 53.82 -16.39 2.85
N ASN A 15 53.70 -17.43 2.00
CA ASN A 15 52.70 -18.51 2.08
C ASN A 15 53.25 -19.77 2.78
N LEU A 16 52.35 -20.77 2.93
CA LEU A 16 52.57 -22.22 3.15
C LEU A 16 52.39 -22.77 4.57
N GLY A 17 51.53 -23.78 4.64
CA GLY A 17 51.35 -24.72 5.75
C GLY A 17 50.44 -25.86 5.26
N LEU A 18 50.97 -27.10 5.16
CA LEU A 18 50.32 -28.20 4.45
C LEU A 18 50.66 -29.57 5.08
N VAL A 19 49.67 -30.48 5.10
CA VAL A 19 49.78 -31.94 5.26
C VAL A 19 50.17 -32.53 6.64
N GLN A 20 49.23 -33.27 7.26
CA GLN A 20 49.28 -34.74 7.50
C GLN A 20 47.87 -35.20 7.94
N ILE A 21 47.14 -36.10 7.25
CA ILE A 21 47.36 -37.54 6.90
C ILE A 21 47.05 -38.51 8.05
N CYS A 22 46.01 -39.34 7.84
CA CYS A 22 45.88 -40.71 8.36
C CYS A 22 45.15 -41.58 7.33
N ARG A 23 45.46 -42.89 7.23
CA ARG A 23 45.09 -43.73 6.06
C ARG A 23 45.18 -45.25 6.31
N LEU A 24 44.06 -45.98 6.14
CA LEU A 24 43.93 -47.46 5.99
C LEU A 24 42.79 -47.72 4.97
N LYS A 25 42.83 -48.57 3.92
CA LYS A 25 43.23 -49.99 3.68
C LYS A 25 42.20 -51.02 4.22
N SER A 26 41.75 -52.07 3.49
CA SER A 26 42.10 -52.55 2.12
C SER A 26 41.20 -53.70 1.57
N ARG A 27 41.36 -54.06 0.26
CA ARG A 27 41.03 -55.36 -0.43
C ARG A 27 39.52 -55.66 -0.68
N ASN A 28 39.08 -56.52 -1.63
CA ASN A 28 39.65 -57.41 -2.70
C ASN A 28 38.62 -57.45 -3.88
N ARG A 29 38.87 -57.53 -5.21
CA ARG A 29 39.70 -58.39 -6.12
C ARG A 29 38.89 -59.52 -6.83
N ASN A 30 38.60 -59.40 -8.15
CA ASN A 30 38.45 -60.43 -9.23
C ASN A 30 37.58 -59.94 -10.43
N LYS A 31 37.47 -60.60 -11.60
CA LYS A 31 38.48 -60.97 -12.65
C LYS A 31 37.78 -61.44 -13.97
N ASN A 32 38.54 -61.53 -15.08
CA ASN A 32 38.21 -62.09 -16.43
C ASN A 32 37.42 -61.17 -17.41
N VAL A 33 37.37 -61.40 -18.75
CA VAL A 33 38.39 -61.51 -19.84
C VAL A 33 37.79 -62.18 -21.11
N ALA A 34 37.63 -61.42 -22.21
CA ALA A 34 37.62 -61.80 -23.66
C ALA A 34 37.33 -60.51 -24.49
N LYS A 35 37.96 -60.10 -25.61
CA LYS A 35 38.54 -60.65 -26.86
C LYS A 35 37.61 -60.72 -28.10
N GLN A 36 37.53 -59.59 -28.84
CA GLN A 36 37.58 -59.43 -30.33
C GLN A 36 36.59 -60.22 -31.26
N PRO A 37 36.51 -59.92 -32.58
CA PRO A 37 36.24 -58.60 -33.21
C PRO A 37 35.17 -58.69 -34.35
N GLY A 38 34.73 -57.55 -34.91
CA GLY A 38 33.91 -57.47 -36.13
C GLY A 38 33.94 -56.05 -36.72
N ALA A 39 33.86 -55.86 -38.04
CA ALA A 39 34.20 -54.59 -38.68
C ALA A 39 33.53 -54.30 -40.04
N ILE A 40 33.63 -53.03 -40.46
CA ILE A 40 33.40 -52.46 -41.83
C ILE A 40 31.94 -52.18 -42.24
N SER A 41 31.50 -50.92 -42.04
CA SER A 41 30.86 -50.02 -43.05
C SER A 41 30.32 -48.77 -42.35
N GLY A 42 30.48 -47.52 -42.83
CA GLY A 42 31.22 -47.02 -44.00
C GLY A 42 31.30 -45.47 -43.99
N LEU A 43 32.01 -44.90 -44.97
CA LEU A 43 32.14 -43.48 -45.37
C LEU A 43 31.83 -42.37 -44.32
N PHE A 44 32.88 -41.65 -43.89
CA PHE A 44 32.76 -40.25 -43.50
C PHE A 44 33.12 -39.35 -44.70
N PHE A 45 32.23 -38.44 -45.09
CA PHE A 45 32.52 -37.38 -46.05
C PHE A 45 32.77 -36.07 -45.28
N PHE A 46 33.97 -35.49 -45.41
CA PHE A 46 34.25 -34.18 -44.84
C PHE A 46 33.64 -33.10 -45.72
N SER A 47 32.66 -32.37 -45.20
CA SER A 47 32.13 -31.14 -45.82
C SER A 47 32.54 -29.94 -44.99
N PHE A 48 33.30 -29.03 -45.59
CA PHE A 48 33.79 -27.81 -44.95
C PHE A 48 32.70 -26.72 -45.06
N LEU A 49 31.78 -26.66 -44.10
CA LEU A 49 30.74 -25.63 -44.10
C LEU A 49 31.30 -24.31 -43.54
N LEU A 50 31.58 -23.38 -44.45
CA LEU A 50 31.99 -22.02 -44.10
C LEU A 50 30.78 -21.26 -43.52
N ILE A 51 30.69 -21.18 -42.19
CA ILE A 51 29.63 -20.40 -41.53
C ILE A 51 29.95 -18.91 -41.66
N THR A 52 29.52 -18.32 -42.77
CA THR A 52 29.28 -16.87 -42.84
C THR A 52 28.19 -16.52 -41.85
N ILE A 53 28.56 -15.94 -40.71
CA ILE A 53 27.61 -15.29 -39.80
C ILE A 53 27.07 -14.07 -40.56
N LEU A 54 25.91 -14.22 -41.20
CA LEU A 54 25.08 -13.07 -41.50
C LEU A 54 24.65 -12.49 -40.16
N ILE A 55 25.23 -11.34 -39.82
CA ILE A 55 24.61 -10.42 -38.87
C ILE A 55 23.38 -9.88 -39.60
N ILE A 56 22.27 -10.61 -39.50
CA ILE A 56 20.96 -10.09 -39.85
C ILE A 56 20.73 -8.93 -38.86
N PRO A 57 20.60 -7.67 -39.32
CA PRO A 57 20.24 -6.60 -38.41
C PRO A 57 18.91 -6.95 -37.76
N ALA A 58 18.78 -6.71 -36.46
CA ALA A 58 17.48 -6.86 -35.79
C ALA A 58 16.45 -6.04 -36.58
N ALA A 59 15.31 -6.66 -36.90
CA ALA A 59 14.25 -5.97 -37.61
C ALA A 59 13.83 -4.74 -36.77
N ALA A 60 13.79 -3.57 -37.39
CA ALA A 60 13.39 -2.34 -36.71
C ALA A 60 11.98 -2.52 -36.16
N ASP A 61 11.80 -2.27 -34.86
CA ASP A 61 10.51 -2.42 -34.22
C ASP A 61 9.56 -1.35 -34.78
N GLN A 62 8.44 -1.78 -35.33
CA GLN A 62 7.43 -0.90 -35.92
C GLN A 62 6.21 -0.82 -35.01
N LEU A 63 5.78 0.39 -34.68
CA LEU A 63 4.54 0.69 -33.99
C LEU A 63 3.63 1.53 -34.89
N LYS A 64 2.35 1.18 -34.98
CA LYS A 64 1.33 2.00 -35.62
C LYS A 64 0.02 1.90 -34.86
N PHE A 65 -0.56 3.04 -34.48
CA PHE A 65 -1.90 3.06 -33.91
C PHE A 65 -2.94 3.39 -35.00
N ASN A 66 -3.89 2.48 -35.20
CA ASN A 66 -5.07 2.70 -36.04
C ASN A 66 -6.30 2.73 -35.12
N PHE A 67 -6.89 3.91 -34.89
CA PHE A 67 -8.08 4.05 -34.06
C PHE A 67 -9.34 3.98 -34.91
N SER A 68 -10.31 3.14 -34.52
CA SER A 68 -11.60 3.06 -35.23
C SER A 68 -12.40 4.36 -35.07
N PRO A 69 -13.01 4.91 -36.14
CA PRO A 69 -13.93 6.05 -36.06
C PRO A 69 -15.10 5.83 -35.09
N ASP A 70 -15.57 4.58 -34.97
CA ASP A 70 -16.75 4.22 -34.17
C ASP A 70 -16.45 4.15 -32.67
N VAL A 71 -15.18 3.96 -32.27
CA VAL A 71 -14.77 3.85 -30.87
C VAL A 71 -14.62 5.23 -30.25
N ASN A 72 -15.50 5.53 -29.28
CA ASN A 72 -15.50 6.76 -28.51
C ASN A 72 -15.53 6.38 -27.01
N ARG A 73 -14.42 6.58 -26.30
CA ARG A 73 -14.25 6.20 -24.87
C ARG A 73 -13.14 7.01 -24.20
N HIS A 74 -13.10 7.07 -22.87
CA HIS A 74 -12.09 7.84 -22.13
C HIS A 74 -10.70 7.17 -22.15
N TRP A 75 -10.62 5.86 -21.89
CA TRP A 75 -9.35 5.16 -21.91
C TRP A 75 -8.78 5.04 -23.33
N VAL A 76 -7.60 5.60 -23.55
CA VAL A 76 -6.96 5.63 -24.87
C VAL A 76 -6.48 4.25 -25.35
N GLY A 77 -6.02 3.37 -24.46
CA GLY A 77 -5.58 2.00 -24.79
C GLY A 77 -4.47 1.50 -23.87
N PRO A 78 -4.11 0.20 -23.96
CA PRO A 78 -3.16 -0.45 -23.05
C PRO A 78 -1.72 0.04 -23.19
N ASP A 79 -1.34 0.53 -24.37
CA ASP A 79 -0.01 1.07 -24.65
C ASP A 79 0.27 2.44 -24.02
N PHE A 80 -0.72 3.06 -23.36
CA PHE A 80 -0.65 4.47 -22.93
C PHE A 80 -0.98 4.68 -21.45
N TYR A 81 -0.23 5.57 -20.81
CA TYR A 81 -0.67 6.29 -19.61
C TYR A 81 -1.05 7.72 -19.98
N ALA A 82 -2.26 8.13 -19.63
CA ALA A 82 -2.75 9.49 -19.82
C ALA A 82 -2.49 10.32 -18.57
N ASN A 83 -1.75 11.42 -18.68
CA ASN A 83 -1.64 12.38 -17.59
C ASN A 83 -3.00 13.08 -17.42
N ARG A 84 -3.74 12.65 -16.38
CA ARG A 84 -5.18 12.83 -16.17
C ARG A 84 -6.01 12.13 -17.25
N LEU A 85 -6.55 10.96 -16.91
CA LEU A 85 -7.37 10.11 -17.77
C LEU A 85 -8.62 10.84 -18.28
N GLU A 86 -9.23 11.64 -17.41
CA GLU A 86 -10.43 12.45 -17.66
C GLU A 86 -10.26 13.49 -18.78
N ASP A 87 -9.02 13.95 -18.99
CA ASP A 87 -8.67 14.99 -19.95
C ASP A 87 -8.45 14.46 -21.38
N TRP A 88 -8.36 13.14 -21.56
CA TRP A 88 -8.11 12.46 -22.84
C TRP A 88 -9.24 11.49 -23.21
N ARG A 89 -9.46 11.27 -24.51
CA ARG A 89 -10.42 10.29 -25.05
C ARG A 89 -9.93 9.70 -26.38
N LEU A 90 -10.35 8.48 -26.71
CA LEU A 90 -10.57 8.11 -28.10
C LEU A 90 -11.82 8.81 -28.60
N HIS A 91 -11.72 9.52 -29.72
CA HIS A 91 -12.85 10.22 -30.31
C HIS A 91 -12.71 10.27 -31.84
N GLN A 92 -13.72 9.76 -32.56
CA GLN A 92 -13.80 9.81 -34.02
C GLN A 92 -12.50 9.35 -34.75
N GLY A 93 -11.89 8.26 -34.28
CA GLY A 93 -10.65 7.73 -34.87
C GLY A 93 -9.39 8.55 -34.59
N SER A 94 -9.42 9.40 -33.55
CA SER A 94 -8.29 10.20 -33.11
C SER A 94 -8.08 10.11 -31.59
N LEU A 95 -6.84 10.32 -31.13
CA LEU A 95 -6.55 10.63 -29.73
C LEU A 95 -6.88 12.11 -29.52
N ALA A 96 -7.79 12.42 -28.62
CA ALA A 96 -8.29 13.77 -28.41
C ALA A 96 -8.09 14.23 -26.97
N CYS A 97 -7.44 15.39 -26.78
CA CYS A 97 -7.36 16.07 -25.49
C CYS A 97 -8.46 17.13 -25.41
N PHE A 98 -9.26 17.11 -24.35
CA PHE A 98 -10.37 18.04 -24.14
C PHE A 98 -10.04 19.16 -23.13
N SER A 99 -8.84 19.14 -22.55
CA SER A 99 -8.47 19.99 -21.41
C SER A 99 -7.57 21.17 -21.82
N PRO A 100 -8.03 22.43 -21.72
CA PRO A 100 -7.21 23.61 -21.98
C PRO A 100 -6.27 23.88 -20.82
N ALA A 101 -5.18 23.10 -20.77
CA ALA A 101 -4.25 23.08 -19.65
C ALA A 101 -2.80 22.83 -20.10
N SER A 102 -1.86 23.24 -19.25
CA SER A 102 -0.44 22.91 -19.41
C SER A 102 -0.17 21.43 -19.09
N ASN A 103 0.92 20.89 -19.66
CA ASN A 103 1.47 19.57 -19.31
C ASN A 103 0.46 18.40 -19.41
N ARG A 104 -0.42 18.38 -20.43
CA ARG A 104 -1.16 17.15 -20.76
C ARG A 104 -0.36 16.33 -21.75
N TYR A 105 -0.21 15.04 -21.46
CA TYR A 105 0.53 14.13 -22.32
C TYR A 105 -0.01 12.69 -22.25
N LEU A 106 0.24 11.94 -23.31
CA LEU A 106 0.06 10.49 -23.39
C LEU A 106 1.44 9.85 -23.44
N PHE A 107 1.87 9.24 -22.33
CA PHE A 107 3.13 8.49 -22.24
C PHE A 107 2.94 7.10 -22.84
N LEU A 108 3.84 6.65 -23.71
CA LEU A 108 3.84 5.30 -24.27
C LEU A 108 4.48 4.35 -23.26
N LEU A 109 3.66 3.48 -22.65
CA LEU A 109 4.11 2.50 -21.65
C LEU A 109 4.89 1.36 -22.28
N THR A 110 4.43 0.89 -23.44
CA THR A 110 4.95 -0.33 -24.09
C THR A 110 6.12 -0.07 -25.04
N ARG A 111 6.67 1.15 -25.07
CA ARG A 111 7.85 1.52 -25.87
C ARG A 111 8.81 2.42 -25.10
N GLU A 112 10.09 2.21 -25.31
CA GLU A 112 11.17 3.04 -24.76
C GLU A 112 12.24 3.32 -25.83
N ILE A 113 12.95 4.44 -25.70
CA ILE A 113 14.08 4.81 -26.57
C ILE A 113 15.37 4.31 -25.91
N GLU A 114 16.03 3.32 -26.50
CA GLU A 114 17.25 2.72 -25.94
C GLU A 114 18.34 2.48 -27.00
N GLY A 115 19.60 2.51 -26.56
CA GLY A 115 20.79 2.25 -27.38
C GLY A 115 21.65 3.49 -27.67
N GLU A 116 22.94 3.26 -27.91
CA GLU A 116 23.95 4.31 -28.17
C GLU A 116 24.20 4.56 -29.67
N ARG A 117 23.71 3.67 -30.54
CA ARG A 117 23.86 3.73 -32.00
C ARG A 117 22.60 3.23 -32.70
N GLY A 118 22.13 3.95 -33.72
CA GLY A 118 20.97 3.54 -34.53
C GLY A 118 20.11 4.71 -34.98
N PHE A 119 18.87 4.42 -35.38
CA PHE A 119 17.88 5.44 -35.72
C PHE A 119 16.52 5.17 -35.09
N LEU A 120 15.73 6.24 -34.98
CA LEU A 120 14.31 6.25 -34.64
C LEU A 120 13.61 7.35 -35.43
N LYS A 121 12.52 7.00 -36.08
CA LYS A 121 11.64 7.91 -36.81
C LYS A 121 10.24 7.80 -36.23
N ILE A 122 9.64 8.94 -35.85
CA ILE A 122 8.29 9.01 -35.29
C ILE A 122 7.51 10.06 -36.10
N SER A 123 6.23 9.81 -36.38
CA SER A 123 5.37 10.78 -37.04
C SER A 123 3.92 10.71 -36.58
N PHE A 124 3.23 11.84 -36.57
CA PHE A 124 1.77 11.91 -36.41
C PHE A 124 1.19 13.13 -37.13
N SER A 125 -0.10 13.05 -37.48
CA SER A 125 -0.94 14.19 -37.84
C SER A 125 -1.52 14.82 -36.57
N VAL A 126 -1.65 16.14 -36.53
CA VAL A 126 -2.23 16.87 -35.39
C VAL A 126 -3.06 18.08 -35.82
N ILE A 127 -4.11 18.38 -35.05
CA ILE A 127 -5.04 19.49 -35.24
C ILE A 127 -5.24 20.22 -33.92
N VAL A 128 -5.13 21.55 -33.90
CA VAL A 128 -5.47 22.42 -32.77
C VAL A 128 -6.50 23.45 -33.29
N PRO A 129 -7.82 23.23 -33.09
CA PRO A 129 -8.86 23.96 -33.82
C PRO A 129 -8.84 25.49 -33.64
N GLU A 130 -8.44 25.96 -32.46
CA GLU A 130 -8.37 27.36 -32.09
C GLU A 130 -6.99 27.69 -31.52
N LEU A 131 -6.46 28.88 -31.84
CA LEU A 131 -5.16 29.35 -31.34
C LEU A 131 -5.37 30.67 -30.58
N PRO A 132 -4.69 30.90 -29.44
CA PRO A 132 -4.79 32.16 -28.70
C PRO A 132 -4.27 33.33 -29.56
N GLU A 133 -5.01 34.45 -29.60
CA GLU A 133 -4.61 35.64 -30.36
C GLU A 133 -3.34 36.30 -29.80
N ARG A 134 -3.15 36.21 -28.48
CA ARG A 134 -2.05 36.81 -27.71
C ARG A 134 -1.72 35.92 -26.52
N PRO A 135 -1.00 34.80 -26.72
CA PRO A 135 -0.60 33.93 -25.62
C PRO A 135 0.27 34.68 -24.61
N ARG A 136 0.20 34.26 -23.35
CA ARG A 136 1.04 34.70 -22.23
C ARG A 136 1.82 33.54 -21.60
N ALA A 137 1.41 32.30 -21.89
CA ALA A 137 2.12 31.07 -21.59
C ALA A 137 2.67 30.44 -22.88
N ARG A 138 3.69 29.58 -22.75
CA ARG A 138 4.19 28.76 -23.88
C ARG A 138 3.12 27.70 -24.22
N ASN A 139 2.26 28.00 -25.18
CA ASN A 139 1.25 27.08 -25.69
C ASN A 139 1.86 26.27 -26.84
N TYR A 140 1.89 24.94 -26.75
CA TYR A 140 2.54 24.08 -27.73
C TYR A 140 1.94 22.66 -27.81
N ILE A 141 2.29 21.97 -28.88
CA ILE A 141 2.03 20.54 -29.11
C ILE A 141 3.30 19.86 -29.64
N GLY A 142 3.44 18.55 -29.43
CA GLY A 142 4.59 17.81 -29.94
C GLY A 142 4.86 16.49 -29.21
N PHE A 143 6.15 16.25 -28.94
CA PHE A 143 6.71 15.09 -28.29
C PHE A 143 7.42 15.49 -26.99
N ARG A 144 7.52 14.56 -26.04
CA ARG A 144 8.54 14.58 -24.98
C ARG A 144 9.39 13.32 -25.11
N LEU A 145 10.70 13.50 -25.19
CA LEU A 145 11.69 12.43 -25.39
C LEU A 145 12.49 12.18 -24.10
N GLY A 146 13.09 10.99 -23.97
CA GLY A 146 14.03 10.69 -22.88
C GLY A 146 13.45 10.77 -21.47
N ILE A 147 12.15 10.47 -21.32
CA ILE A 147 11.42 10.68 -20.08
C ILE A 147 11.90 9.69 -19.01
N LYS A 148 12.37 10.21 -17.86
CA LYS A 148 12.93 9.40 -16.77
C LYS A 148 12.35 9.77 -15.40
N GLY A 149 12.17 8.74 -14.57
CA GLY A 149 12.06 8.87 -13.11
C GLY A 149 13.43 8.79 -12.44
N LYS A 150 13.52 9.11 -11.15
CA LYS A 150 14.74 9.02 -10.33
C LYS A 150 15.18 7.58 -10.07
N THR A 151 14.22 6.65 -9.99
CA THR A 151 14.45 5.24 -9.65
C THR A 151 14.68 4.33 -10.87
N GLY A 152 14.40 4.83 -12.08
CA GLY A 152 14.36 4.02 -13.30
C GLY A 152 13.07 3.19 -13.47
N ASP A 153 12.10 3.28 -12.54
CA ASP A 153 10.80 2.63 -12.73
C ASP A 153 9.96 3.37 -13.78
N PHE A 154 9.52 2.67 -14.83
CA PHE A 154 8.76 3.25 -15.94
C PHE A 154 7.47 3.95 -15.49
N ARG A 155 6.90 3.56 -14.34
CA ARG A 155 5.70 4.18 -13.78
C ARG A 155 6.03 5.56 -13.22
N GLU A 156 7.19 5.71 -12.55
CA GLU A 156 7.67 7.02 -12.10
C GLU A 156 7.87 7.96 -13.30
N ALA A 157 8.47 7.45 -14.38
CA ALA A 157 8.63 8.18 -15.64
C ALA A 157 7.28 8.58 -16.26
N ALA A 158 6.28 7.67 -16.25
CA ALA A 158 4.95 7.92 -16.79
C ALA A 158 4.13 8.97 -16.03
N VAL A 159 4.30 9.08 -14.71
CA VAL A 159 3.50 9.99 -13.86
C VAL A 159 4.20 11.32 -13.60
N ASN A 160 5.49 11.28 -13.25
CA ASN A 160 6.28 12.41 -12.73
C ASN A 160 7.54 12.70 -13.58
N GLY A 161 7.81 11.93 -14.62
CA GLY A 161 9.05 12.00 -15.38
C GLY A 161 9.23 13.29 -16.17
N GLN A 162 10.48 13.73 -16.26
CA GLN A 162 10.92 14.86 -17.06
C GLN A 162 11.73 14.36 -18.27
N GLY A 163 11.71 15.13 -19.36
CA GLY A 163 12.35 14.78 -20.63
C GLY A 163 12.47 16.01 -21.55
N LEU A 164 13.05 15.83 -22.73
CA LEU A 164 13.23 16.88 -23.73
C LEU A 164 11.90 17.16 -24.46
N GLU A 165 11.33 18.35 -24.28
CA GLU A 165 10.15 18.80 -25.04
C GLU A 165 10.56 19.18 -26.47
N VAL A 166 9.81 18.71 -27.48
CA VAL A 166 10.10 18.89 -28.91
C VAL A 166 8.80 19.13 -29.67
N GLY A 167 8.65 20.24 -30.39
CA GLY A 167 7.36 20.51 -31.03
C GLY A 167 7.20 21.85 -31.73
N LEU A 168 5.94 22.31 -31.78
CA LEU A 168 5.49 23.55 -32.42
C LEU A 168 4.67 24.38 -31.43
N THR A 169 4.98 25.67 -31.29
CA THR A 169 4.17 26.61 -30.51
C THR A 169 2.94 27.08 -31.29
N THR A 170 1.90 27.55 -30.60
CA THR A 170 0.74 28.18 -31.25
C THR A 170 1.08 29.48 -31.98
N GLU A 171 2.29 30.02 -31.77
CA GLU A 171 2.83 31.19 -32.46
C GLU A 171 3.54 30.83 -33.78
N GLY A 172 3.72 29.53 -34.05
CA GLY A 172 4.31 29.02 -35.29
C GLY A 172 5.82 28.73 -35.20
N LEU A 173 6.42 28.68 -34.01
CA LEU A 173 7.84 28.39 -33.83
C LEU A 173 8.06 26.89 -33.58
N LEU A 174 8.94 26.25 -34.34
CA LEU A 174 9.44 24.91 -34.01
C LEU A 174 10.49 25.03 -32.90
N PHE A 175 10.60 24.00 -32.04
CA PHE A 175 11.61 23.97 -31.00
C PHE A 175 12.10 22.55 -30.66
N LEU A 176 13.38 22.46 -30.31
CA LEU A 176 14.07 21.30 -29.73
C LEU A 176 14.57 21.71 -28.33
N GLY A 177 13.74 21.54 -27.31
CA GLY A 177 13.99 22.06 -25.95
C GLY A 177 14.07 23.59 -25.89
N GLU A 178 15.29 24.09 -25.75
CA GLU A 178 15.65 25.52 -25.68
C GLU A 178 16.07 26.11 -27.05
N LEU A 179 16.31 25.26 -28.07
CA LEU A 179 16.58 25.71 -29.44
C LEU A 179 15.24 25.98 -30.14
N GLU A 180 15.07 27.17 -30.74
CA GLU A 180 13.85 27.56 -31.47
C GLU A 180 14.15 27.99 -32.92
N SER A 181 13.18 27.84 -33.83
CA SER A 181 13.35 28.14 -35.25
C SER A 181 13.30 29.64 -35.57
N VAL A 182 14.21 30.10 -36.43
CA VAL A 182 14.21 31.49 -36.94
C VAL A 182 13.38 31.56 -38.23
N SER A 183 12.07 31.69 -38.06
CA SER A 183 11.08 31.60 -39.14
C SER A 183 10.58 32.99 -39.57
N SER A 184 10.27 33.17 -40.87
CA SER A 184 9.68 34.41 -41.38
C SER A 184 8.19 34.53 -41.00
N GLU A 185 7.64 35.75 -40.96
CA GLU A 185 6.22 35.98 -40.65
C GLU A 185 5.27 35.19 -41.57
N GLU A 186 5.62 35.03 -42.85
CA GLU A 186 4.90 34.17 -43.80
C GLU A 186 4.93 32.68 -43.40
N LYS A 187 6.08 32.17 -42.93
CA LYS A 187 6.20 30.80 -42.39
C LYS A 187 5.38 30.62 -41.12
N LEU A 188 5.46 31.57 -40.18
CA LEU A 188 4.68 31.53 -38.93
C LEU A 188 3.18 31.47 -39.23
N GLU A 189 2.68 32.32 -40.12
CA GLU A 189 1.26 32.28 -40.53
C GLU A 189 0.89 31.04 -41.35
N ALA A 190 1.81 30.45 -42.13
CA ALA A 190 1.58 29.16 -42.77
C ALA A 190 1.45 28.02 -41.75
N LEU A 191 2.35 27.96 -40.76
CA LEU A 191 2.31 26.97 -39.68
C LEU A 191 1.05 27.12 -38.82
N LYS A 192 0.65 28.34 -38.44
CA LYS A 192 -0.62 28.60 -37.72
C LYS A 192 -1.85 28.14 -38.51
N ARG A 193 -1.88 28.35 -39.84
CA ARG A 193 -2.98 27.90 -40.71
C ARG A 193 -3.02 26.37 -40.83
N ALA A 194 -1.88 25.71 -40.98
CA ALA A 194 -1.81 24.25 -41.03
C ALA A 194 -2.21 23.63 -39.68
N LEU A 195 -1.69 24.15 -38.57
CA LEU A 195 -2.01 23.72 -37.20
C LEU A 195 -3.52 23.77 -36.88
N LYS A 196 -4.26 24.75 -37.42
CA LYS A 196 -5.73 24.84 -37.32
C LYS A 196 -6.51 23.83 -38.18
N ARG A 197 -5.87 23.19 -39.17
CA ARG A 197 -6.51 22.27 -40.12
C ARG A 197 -6.06 20.83 -39.89
N GLU A 198 -4.83 20.54 -40.27
CA GLU A 198 -4.04 19.36 -39.93
C GLU A 198 -2.59 19.66 -40.33
N ILE A 199 -1.64 19.34 -39.46
CA ILE A 199 -0.19 19.41 -39.75
C ILE A 199 0.44 18.06 -39.41
N PHE A 200 1.39 17.61 -40.22
CA PHE A 200 2.09 16.34 -40.03
C PHE A 200 3.51 16.60 -39.54
N PHE A 201 3.86 16.05 -38.39
CA PHE A 201 5.22 16.09 -37.87
C PHE A 201 5.98 14.83 -38.23
N ILE A 202 7.23 14.99 -38.62
CA ILE A 202 8.21 13.92 -38.75
C ILE A 202 9.37 14.27 -37.81
N LEU A 203 9.60 13.42 -36.82
CA LEU A 203 10.76 13.47 -35.96
C LEU A 203 11.74 12.37 -36.41
N ILE A 204 12.98 12.72 -36.68
CA ILE A 204 14.07 11.79 -36.95
C ILE A 204 15.14 11.98 -35.88
N LEU A 205 15.56 10.87 -35.28
CA LEU A 205 16.60 10.78 -34.27
C LEU A 205 17.61 9.75 -34.77
N GLU A 206 18.82 10.21 -35.09
CA GLU A 206 19.96 9.37 -35.48
C GLU A 206 21.02 9.46 -34.38
N SER A 207 21.47 8.33 -33.85
CA SER A 207 22.48 8.25 -32.79
C SER A 207 23.74 7.57 -33.29
N GLU A 208 24.89 8.19 -33.04
CA GLU A 208 26.22 7.62 -33.29
C GLU A 208 27.15 8.00 -32.12
N ASP A 209 27.81 7.00 -31.52
CA ASP A 209 28.76 7.14 -30.41
C ASP A 209 28.28 8.01 -29.24
N GLY A 210 27.00 7.87 -28.88
CA GLY A 210 26.38 8.59 -27.76
C GLY A 210 26.12 10.08 -28.04
N GLN A 211 26.31 10.55 -29.27
CA GLN A 211 25.76 11.80 -29.78
C GLN A 211 24.50 11.53 -30.61
N VAL A 212 23.61 12.50 -30.66
CA VAL A 212 22.34 12.43 -31.37
C VAL A 212 22.16 13.63 -32.28
N HIS A 213 21.84 13.34 -33.54
CA HIS A 213 21.23 14.26 -34.48
C HIS A 213 19.71 14.12 -34.37
N LEU A 214 19.04 15.20 -34.00
CA LEU A 214 17.59 15.27 -33.88
C LEU A 214 17.03 16.30 -34.88
N ARG A 215 16.12 15.87 -35.75
CA ARG A 215 15.43 16.69 -36.76
C ARG A 215 13.94 16.65 -36.52
N LEU A 216 13.30 17.81 -36.41
CA LEU A 216 11.84 17.97 -36.45
C LEU A 216 11.44 18.70 -37.74
N THR A 217 10.71 17.99 -38.62
CA THR A 217 10.16 18.53 -39.87
C THR A 217 8.64 18.69 -39.73
N ALA A 218 8.11 19.84 -40.15
CA ALA A 218 6.67 20.13 -40.14
C ALA A 218 6.12 20.25 -41.58
N VAL A 219 5.10 19.45 -41.90
CA VAL A 219 4.61 19.23 -43.27
C VAL A 219 3.11 19.50 -43.38
N GLU A 220 2.69 20.18 -44.46
CA GLU A 220 1.28 20.34 -44.84
C GLU A 220 0.77 19.04 -45.49
N PRO A 221 -0.20 18.31 -44.90
CA PRO A 221 -0.56 16.96 -45.37
C PRO A 221 -1.19 16.94 -46.77
N GLU A 222 -1.96 17.97 -47.13
CA GLU A 222 -2.68 18.06 -48.42
C GLU A 222 -1.73 18.26 -49.61
N SER A 223 -0.59 18.90 -49.40
CA SER A 223 0.36 19.28 -50.46
C SER A 223 1.70 18.53 -50.40
N GLY A 224 2.01 17.88 -49.27
CA GLY A 224 3.32 17.31 -48.99
C GLY A 224 4.42 18.35 -48.79
N LYS A 225 4.07 19.63 -48.70
CA LYS A 225 5.04 20.74 -48.58
C LYS A 225 5.61 20.79 -47.16
N VAL A 226 6.94 20.73 -47.04
CA VAL A 226 7.65 21.14 -45.82
C VAL A 226 7.40 22.63 -45.59
N LEU A 227 6.81 22.96 -44.44
CA LEU A 227 6.54 24.33 -44.02
C LEU A 227 7.75 24.92 -43.29
N ASP A 228 8.32 24.15 -42.37
CA ASP A 228 9.57 24.47 -41.68
C ASP A 228 10.26 23.22 -41.12
N GLU A 229 11.53 23.36 -40.75
CA GLU A 229 12.38 22.28 -40.24
C GLU A 229 13.40 22.84 -39.24
N LEU A 230 13.73 22.05 -38.21
CA LEU A 230 14.70 22.40 -37.18
C LEU A 230 15.56 21.19 -36.82
N GLU A 231 16.86 21.39 -36.65
CA GLU A 231 17.85 20.34 -36.37
C GLU A 231 18.79 20.73 -35.20
N ASP A 232 19.15 19.75 -34.37
CA ASP A 232 20.25 19.83 -33.41
C ASP A 232 21.17 18.62 -33.58
N PHE A 233 22.48 18.86 -33.74
CA PHE A 233 23.52 17.85 -34.00
C PHE A 233 24.32 17.46 -32.76
N HIS A 234 24.06 18.08 -31.60
CA HIS A 234 24.95 18.06 -30.44
C HIS A 234 24.23 17.66 -29.14
N LEU A 235 23.11 16.94 -29.26
CA LEU A 235 22.40 16.36 -28.13
C LEU A 235 23.14 15.11 -27.62
N PRO A 236 23.49 15.03 -26.33
CA PRO A 236 23.93 13.77 -25.73
C PRO A 236 22.77 12.76 -25.69
N ALA A 237 23.06 11.47 -25.96
CA ALA A 237 22.03 10.43 -26.01
C ALA A 237 21.21 10.31 -24.71
N ASP A 238 21.78 10.63 -23.54
CA ASP A 238 21.07 10.59 -22.26
C ASP A 238 19.86 11.55 -22.18
N LYS A 239 19.79 12.56 -23.06
CA LYS A 239 18.66 13.50 -23.18
C LYS A 239 17.45 12.92 -23.91
N VAL A 240 17.62 11.84 -24.67
CA VAL A 240 16.56 11.26 -25.52
C VAL A 240 16.32 9.77 -25.30
N SER A 241 17.31 9.01 -24.80
CA SER A 241 17.06 7.65 -24.29
C SER A 241 16.14 7.70 -23.07
N GLY A 242 15.16 6.81 -22.98
CA GLY A 242 14.10 6.82 -21.97
C GLY A 242 12.70 6.85 -22.60
N GLY A 243 11.67 7.08 -21.77
CA GLY A 243 10.27 7.07 -22.21
C GLY A 243 9.92 8.14 -23.25
N LEU A 244 8.81 7.91 -23.97
CA LEU A 244 8.29 8.77 -25.02
C LEU A 244 6.86 9.19 -24.70
N ALA A 245 6.50 10.45 -24.96
CA ALA A 245 5.10 10.91 -24.86
C ALA A 245 4.69 11.84 -26.01
N ILE A 246 3.38 11.83 -26.32
CA ILE A 246 2.71 12.87 -27.14
C ILE A 246 2.23 13.98 -26.19
N VAL A 247 2.47 15.25 -26.52
CA VAL A 247 2.21 16.40 -25.62
C VAL A 247 1.20 17.39 -26.23
N SER A 248 0.30 17.87 -25.37
CA SER A 248 -0.67 18.94 -25.61
C SER A 248 -0.64 19.93 -24.44
N CYS A 249 0.18 20.97 -24.53
CA CYS A 249 0.33 22.01 -23.51
C CYS A 249 -0.37 23.28 -23.98
N LEU A 250 -1.69 23.36 -23.79
CA LEU A 250 -2.56 24.38 -24.41
C LEU A 250 -3.44 25.14 -23.39
N PRO A 251 -2.86 25.80 -22.36
CA PRO A 251 -3.60 26.47 -21.28
C PRO A 251 -4.44 27.69 -21.72
N GLU A 252 -4.19 28.28 -22.88
CA GLU A 252 -4.89 29.49 -23.34
C GLU A 252 -5.76 29.26 -24.60
N VAL A 253 -5.82 28.03 -25.12
CA VAL A 253 -6.80 27.62 -26.13
C VAL A 253 -8.18 27.50 -25.46
N LYS A 254 -9.25 27.99 -26.11
CA LYS A 254 -10.60 28.05 -25.53
C LYS A 254 -11.64 27.51 -26.52
N PRO A 255 -11.66 26.19 -26.76
CA PRO A 255 -12.55 25.60 -27.74
C PRO A 255 -14.02 25.66 -27.24
N GLY A 256 -14.97 25.54 -28.16
CA GLY A 256 -16.38 25.32 -27.80
C GLY A 256 -16.61 24.03 -26.99
N ASN A 257 -17.75 23.94 -26.30
CA ASN A 257 -18.13 22.74 -25.54
C ASN A 257 -18.09 21.46 -26.42
N GLU A 258 -17.57 20.37 -25.86
CA GLU A 258 -17.31 19.09 -26.56
C GLU A 258 -16.42 19.19 -27.82
N VAL A 259 -15.68 20.30 -28.01
CA VAL A 259 -14.60 20.40 -29.00
C VAL A 259 -13.26 20.20 -28.28
N PRO A 260 -12.44 19.21 -28.68
CA PRO A 260 -11.13 18.99 -28.06
C PRO A 260 -10.13 20.10 -28.43
N VAL A 261 -9.25 20.46 -27.49
CA VAL A 261 -8.15 21.42 -27.72
C VAL A 261 -7.15 20.92 -28.75
N SER A 262 -6.94 19.60 -28.81
CA SER A 262 -6.07 18.96 -29.78
C SER A 262 -6.57 17.57 -30.17
N ARG A 263 -6.36 17.20 -31.43
CA ARG A 263 -6.59 15.84 -31.96
C ARG A 263 -5.33 15.34 -32.64
N PHE A 264 -4.92 14.11 -32.34
CA PHE A 264 -3.78 13.42 -32.94
C PHE A 264 -4.25 12.19 -33.73
N LYS A 265 -3.70 11.98 -34.93
CA LYS A 265 -4.02 10.86 -35.84
C LYS A 265 -2.73 10.28 -36.41
N ASN A 266 -2.83 9.14 -37.10
CA ASN A 266 -1.76 8.58 -37.94
C ASN A 266 -0.44 8.34 -37.18
N PHE A 267 -0.47 8.08 -35.87
CA PHE A 267 0.74 7.85 -35.10
C PHE A 267 1.44 6.58 -35.59
N TRP A 268 2.72 6.74 -35.91
CA TRP A 268 3.59 5.69 -36.36
C TRP A 268 5.02 5.94 -35.90
N ALA A 269 5.73 4.88 -35.52
CA ALA A 269 7.14 4.92 -35.18
C ALA A 269 7.85 3.67 -35.75
N GLU A 270 9.08 3.85 -36.21
CA GLU A 270 10.00 2.76 -36.59
C GLU A 270 11.42 3.10 -36.13
N GLY A 271 12.22 2.08 -35.78
CA GLY A 271 13.64 2.31 -35.51
C GLY A 271 14.35 1.12 -34.89
N SER A 272 15.69 1.17 -34.92
CA SER A 272 16.53 0.25 -34.13
C SER A 272 16.70 0.73 -32.68
N LEU A 273 16.42 2.01 -32.40
CA LEU A 273 16.45 2.60 -31.06
C LEU A 273 15.11 2.51 -30.32
N LEU A 274 14.07 1.94 -30.94
CA LEU A 274 12.75 1.73 -30.34
C LEU A 274 12.69 0.31 -29.77
N GLN A 275 12.50 0.16 -28.46
CA GLN A 275 12.37 -1.16 -27.80
C GLN A 275 10.93 -1.42 -27.36
N THR A 276 10.49 -2.68 -27.46
CA THR A 276 9.13 -3.13 -27.09
C THR A 276 9.05 -3.73 -25.70
N HIS A 277 8.10 -3.23 -24.91
CA HIS A 277 7.83 -3.62 -23.53
C HIS A 277 6.35 -3.99 -23.31
N GLY A 278 5.90 -5.09 -23.91
CA GLY A 278 4.50 -5.53 -23.83
C GLY A 278 4.02 -5.82 -22.39
N GLU A 279 4.94 -6.14 -21.48
CA GLU A 279 4.69 -6.38 -20.05
C GLU A 279 4.28 -5.12 -19.27
N ARG A 280 4.48 -3.93 -19.83
CA ARG A 280 4.16 -2.63 -19.21
C ARG A 280 2.74 -2.14 -19.53
N ALA A 281 1.99 -2.88 -20.35
CA ALA A 281 0.62 -2.55 -20.76
C ALA A 281 -0.34 -2.37 -19.56
N LEU A 282 -1.26 -1.40 -19.66
CA LEU A 282 -2.11 -0.97 -18.55
C LEU A 282 -3.61 -0.99 -18.90
N GLY A 283 -4.34 -1.95 -18.33
CA GLY A 283 -5.80 -2.06 -18.42
C GLY A 283 -6.31 -3.13 -19.42
N PRO A 284 -7.63 -3.40 -19.45
CA PRO A 284 -8.70 -2.63 -18.78
C PRO A 284 -8.71 -2.79 -17.26
N VAL A 285 -8.38 -3.98 -16.76
CA VAL A 285 -8.16 -4.25 -15.33
C VAL A 285 -6.73 -3.83 -14.95
N VAL A 286 -6.59 -3.03 -13.88
CA VAL A 286 -5.29 -2.53 -13.40
C VAL A 286 -4.75 -3.36 -12.25
N PHE A 287 -5.62 -3.79 -11.34
CA PHE A 287 -5.27 -4.63 -10.20
C PHE A 287 -6.48 -5.41 -9.67
N SER A 288 -6.19 -6.49 -8.95
CA SER A 288 -7.16 -7.18 -8.10
C SER A 288 -6.87 -6.94 -6.61
N LEU A 289 -7.90 -7.11 -5.76
CA LEU A 289 -7.76 -7.29 -4.32
C LEU A 289 -8.52 -8.55 -3.92
N TYR A 290 -7.94 -9.42 -3.09
CA TYR A 290 -8.65 -10.63 -2.63
C TYR A 290 -8.46 -10.94 -1.14
N THR A 291 -9.42 -11.66 -0.57
CA THR A 291 -9.24 -12.40 0.70
C THR A 291 -9.73 -13.83 0.58
N LEU A 292 -9.11 -14.72 1.36
CA LEU A 292 -9.59 -16.06 1.65
C LEU A 292 -10.01 -16.11 3.13
N SER A 293 -11.20 -16.62 3.40
CA SER A 293 -11.71 -16.86 4.76
C SER A 293 -12.81 -17.92 4.74
N HIS A 294 -12.79 -18.91 5.63
CA HIS A 294 -13.82 -19.96 5.74
C HIS A 294 -14.16 -20.69 4.41
N LYS A 295 -13.16 -21.00 3.57
CA LYS A 295 -13.35 -21.56 2.21
C LYS A 295 -14.16 -20.66 1.26
N ILE A 296 -14.08 -19.34 1.44
CA ILE A 296 -14.67 -18.36 0.53
C ILE A 296 -13.56 -17.48 -0.01
N LEU A 297 -13.44 -17.42 -1.33
CA LEU A 297 -12.69 -16.38 -2.04
C LEU A 297 -13.62 -15.20 -2.30
N ARG A 298 -13.25 -14.00 -1.83
CA ARG A 298 -13.83 -12.74 -2.32
C ARG A 298 -12.75 -11.94 -3.03
N LEU A 299 -13.06 -11.47 -4.24
CA LEU A 299 -12.13 -10.77 -5.11
C LEU A 299 -12.80 -9.55 -5.74
N ASN A 300 -12.14 -8.39 -5.68
CA ASN A 300 -12.44 -7.21 -6.49
C ASN A 300 -11.43 -7.13 -7.65
N ALA A 301 -11.91 -6.83 -8.85
CA ALA A 301 -11.11 -6.41 -9.99
C ALA A 301 -11.37 -4.92 -10.24
N GLN A 302 -10.35 -4.06 -10.19
CA GLN A 302 -10.48 -2.64 -10.49
C GLN A 302 -10.15 -2.36 -11.96
N LEU A 303 -11.12 -1.81 -12.68
CA LEU A 303 -10.99 -1.36 -14.07
C LEU A 303 -10.67 0.14 -14.14
N ILE A 304 -10.11 0.56 -15.28
CA ILE A 304 -9.94 1.96 -15.66
C ILE A 304 -11.32 2.58 -15.97
N PRO A 305 -11.68 3.75 -15.42
CA PRO A 305 -12.92 4.45 -15.75
C PRO A 305 -13.09 4.71 -17.25
N GLY A 306 -14.24 4.32 -17.81
CA GLY A 306 -14.53 4.49 -19.25
C GLY A 306 -13.59 3.69 -20.17
N SER A 307 -13.08 2.54 -19.71
CA SER A 307 -12.36 1.56 -20.55
C SER A 307 -13.29 0.60 -21.29
N VAL A 308 -14.37 0.21 -20.61
CA VAL A 308 -15.41 -0.73 -21.07
C VAL A 308 -16.78 -0.04 -21.09
N LYS A 309 -17.80 -0.72 -21.62
CA LYS A 309 -19.20 -0.26 -21.56
C LYS A 309 -19.82 -0.54 -20.20
N GLU A 310 -20.93 0.12 -19.87
CA GLU A 310 -21.65 -0.05 -18.60
C GLU A 310 -22.32 -1.43 -18.46
N ASP A 311 -22.56 -2.13 -19.58
CA ASP A 311 -23.08 -3.51 -19.63
C ASP A 311 -21.96 -4.57 -19.70
N ALA A 312 -20.69 -4.17 -19.56
CA ALA A 312 -19.56 -5.08 -19.63
C ALA A 312 -19.50 -6.04 -18.43
N ARG A 313 -18.96 -7.23 -18.70
CA ARG A 313 -18.78 -8.30 -17.72
C ARG A 313 -17.32 -8.73 -17.67
N VAL A 314 -16.91 -9.22 -16.51
CA VAL A 314 -15.58 -9.81 -16.29
C VAL A 314 -15.76 -11.23 -15.77
N LYS A 315 -15.02 -12.17 -16.34
CA LYS A 315 -14.89 -13.54 -15.84
C LYS A 315 -13.69 -13.63 -14.90
N LEU A 316 -13.82 -14.39 -13.83
CA LEU A 316 -12.72 -14.94 -13.06
C LEU A 316 -12.51 -16.39 -13.51
N GLU A 317 -11.35 -16.65 -14.09
CA GLU A 317 -10.98 -17.99 -14.56
C GLU A 317 -9.70 -18.47 -13.87
N VAL A 318 -9.64 -19.75 -13.51
CA VAL A 318 -8.48 -20.40 -12.90
C VAL A 318 -7.81 -21.37 -13.88
N GLN A 319 -6.51 -21.63 -13.68
CA GLN A 319 -5.78 -22.61 -14.47
C GLN A 319 -5.86 -24.00 -13.83
N GLU A 320 -6.64 -24.91 -14.42
CA GLU A 320 -6.77 -26.30 -13.96
C GLU A 320 -6.44 -27.28 -15.09
N ALA A 321 -5.62 -28.30 -14.80
CA ALA A 321 -5.08 -29.27 -15.77
C ALA A 321 -4.44 -28.64 -17.04
N GLY A 322 -3.98 -27.40 -16.96
CA GLY A 322 -3.41 -26.64 -18.08
C GLY A 322 -4.42 -25.90 -18.97
N GLN A 323 -5.72 -25.94 -18.63
CA GLN A 323 -6.79 -25.20 -19.28
C GLN A 323 -7.29 -24.06 -18.37
N TRP A 324 -7.96 -23.07 -18.96
CA TRP A 324 -8.67 -22.02 -18.21
C TRP A 324 -10.12 -22.44 -17.96
N VAL A 325 -10.56 -22.34 -16.70
CA VAL A 325 -11.90 -22.73 -16.24
C VAL A 325 -12.56 -21.52 -15.57
N GLU A 326 -13.71 -21.10 -16.10
CA GLU A 326 -14.54 -20.05 -15.49
C GLU A 326 -15.14 -20.54 -14.17
N VAL A 327 -14.80 -19.86 -13.06
CA VAL A 327 -15.30 -20.18 -11.72
C VAL A 327 -16.29 -19.14 -11.20
N ALA A 328 -16.24 -17.90 -11.72
CA ALA A 328 -17.24 -16.87 -11.46
C ALA A 328 -17.27 -15.81 -12.56
N ARG A 329 -18.36 -15.04 -12.61
CA ARG A 329 -18.57 -13.92 -13.52
C ARG A 329 -19.25 -12.78 -12.78
N SER A 330 -18.92 -11.54 -13.12
CA SER A 330 -19.50 -10.35 -12.51
C SER A 330 -19.70 -9.24 -13.54
N GLU A 331 -20.69 -8.38 -13.31
CA GLU A 331 -20.92 -7.15 -14.07
C GLU A 331 -20.05 -6.02 -13.52
N VAL A 332 -19.65 -5.08 -14.37
CA VAL A 332 -18.87 -3.90 -13.95
C VAL A 332 -19.81 -2.83 -13.39
N ASP A 333 -19.57 -2.38 -12.17
CA ASP A 333 -20.29 -1.22 -11.60
C ASP A 333 -19.79 0.09 -12.25
N PRO A 334 -20.60 0.86 -12.99
CA PRO A 334 -20.17 2.08 -13.67
C PRO A 334 -19.85 3.25 -12.71
N ASN A 335 -20.23 3.17 -11.43
CA ASN A 335 -19.86 4.19 -10.45
C ASN A 335 -18.43 3.97 -9.92
N SER A 336 -18.10 2.74 -9.52
CA SER A 336 -16.81 2.39 -8.90
C SER A 336 -15.80 1.74 -9.84
N TRP A 337 -16.22 1.33 -11.04
CA TRP A 337 -15.44 0.62 -12.05
C TRP A 337 -14.80 -0.67 -11.52
N ILE A 338 -15.54 -1.41 -10.68
CA ILE A 338 -15.12 -2.74 -10.21
C ILE A 338 -16.03 -3.84 -10.75
N ALA A 339 -15.44 -5.02 -10.95
CA ALA A 339 -16.16 -6.29 -11.01
C ALA A 339 -15.85 -7.09 -9.74
N SER A 340 -16.88 -7.62 -9.08
CA SER A 340 -16.81 -8.19 -7.72
C SER A 340 -17.28 -9.64 -7.69
N PHE A 341 -16.46 -10.53 -7.13
CA PHE A 341 -16.65 -11.98 -7.18
C PHE A 341 -16.66 -12.58 -5.77
N GLU A 342 -17.60 -13.49 -5.51
CA GLU A 342 -17.57 -14.41 -4.36
C GLU A 342 -17.62 -15.86 -4.88
N VAL A 343 -16.68 -16.70 -4.45
CA VAL A 343 -16.64 -18.14 -4.78
C VAL A 343 -16.63 -18.91 -3.46
N THR A 344 -17.70 -19.68 -3.21
CA THR A 344 -17.81 -20.54 -2.02
C THR A 344 -17.16 -21.90 -2.25
N ASP A 345 -16.89 -22.60 -1.15
CA ASP A 345 -16.26 -23.92 -1.14
C ASP A 345 -14.91 -23.95 -1.88
N TRP A 346 -14.21 -22.80 -1.84
CA TRP A 346 -12.92 -22.58 -2.47
C TRP A 346 -11.86 -23.55 -1.91
N ASP A 347 -11.09 -24.11 -2.84
CA ASP A 347 -9.95 -24.96 -2.57
C ASP A 347 -8.72 -24.13 -2.17
N TYR A 348 -8.43 -24.13 -0.87
CA TYR A 348 -7.33 -23.38 -0.23
C TYR A 348 -6.06 -24.23 -0.02
N GLU A 349 -6.00 -25.47 -0.54
CA GLU A 349 -4.89 -26.39 -0.26
C GLU A 349 -3.76 -26.28 -1.32
N GLU A 350 -4.07 -25.76 -2.52
CA GLU A 350 -3.13 -25.52 -3.62
C GLU A 350 -3.12 -24.05 -4.10
N ASP A 351 -1.97 -23.59 -4.63
CA ASP A 351 -1.84 -22.25 -5.23
C ASP A 351 -2.50 -22.25 -6.63
N LYS A 352 -3.49 -21.38 -6.87
CA LYS A 352 -4.23 -21.33 -8.14
C LYS A 352 -3.93 -20.06 -8.94
N THR A 353 -3.27 -20.22 -10.09
CA THR A 353 -3.11 -19.13 -11.08
C THR A 353 -4.49 -18.74 -11.60
N PHE A 354 -4.79 -17.44 -11.62
CA PHE A 354 -6.05 -16.91 -12.15
C PHE A 354 -5.81 -15.86 -13.24
N ARG A 355 -6.83 -15.66 -14.08
CA ARG A 355 -6.94 -14.51 -14.97
C ARG A 355 -8.30 -13.84 -14.86
N LEU A 356 -8.33 -12.55 -15.18
CA LEU A 356 -9.55 -11.76 -15.33
C LEU A 356 -9.69 -11.39 -16.81
N GLU A 357 -10.76 -11.89 -17.43
CA GLU A 357 -11.08 -11.67 -18.85
C GLU A 357 -12.32 -10.78 -18.96
N VAL A 358 -12.23 -9.69 -19.75
CA VAL A 358 -13.38 -8.82 -20.07
C VAL A 358 -14.15 -9.42 -21.26
N GLU A 359 -15.47 -9.50 -21.15
CA GLU A 359 -16.32 -10.01 -22.23
C GLU A 359 -16.48 -8.97 -23.35
N ALA A 360 -15.64 -9.08 -24.39
CA ALA A 360 -15.51 -8.13 -25.49
C ALA A 360 -16.74 -8.02 -26.43
N GLN A 361 -17.82 -7.39 -25.95
CA GLN A 361 -19.01 -7.02 -26.75
C GLN A 361 -18.80 -5.69 -27.50
N GLY A 362 -17.85 -5.67 -28.45
CA GLY A 362 -17.64 -4.55 -29.37
C GLY A 362 -17.18 -3.25 -28.68
N SER A 363 -16.10 -3.33 -27.93
CA SER A 363 -15.54 -2.27 -27.06
C SER A 363 -14.19 -1.69 -27.54
N GLY A 364 -13.61 -2.22 -28.62
CA GLY A 364 -12.29 -1.81 -29.11
C GLY A 364 -11.14 -2.23 -28.17
N GLU A 365 -11.22 -3.45 -27.63
CA GLU A 365 -10.23 -4.04 -26.71
C GLU A 365 -9.21 -4.96 -27.41
N ASP A 366 -9.24 -5.04 -28.75
CA ASP A 366 -8.36 -5.89 -29.56
C ASP A 366 -6.87 -5.66 -29.25
N GLY A 367 -6.29 -6.54 -28.43
CA GLY A 367 -4.87 -6.56 -28.06
C GLY A 367 -4.53 -6.23 -26.61
N ALA A 368 -5.50 -5.86 -25.76
CA ALA A 368 -5.23 -5.68 -24.33
C ALA A 368 -5.02 -7.04 -23.61
N PRO A 369 -3.99 -7.20 -22.76
CA PRO A 369 -3.74 -8.46 -22.07
C PRO A 369 -4.71 -8.68 -20.90
N ASN A 370 -5.22 -9.91 -20.76
CA ASN A 370 -5.98 -10.30 -19.56
C ASN A 370 -5.09 -10.13 -18.31
N TYR A 371 -5.64 -9.54 -17.25
CA TYR A 371 -4.91 -9.41 -15.98
C TYR A 371 -4.71 -10.80 -15.36
N MET A 372 -3.50 -11.09 -14.87
CA MET A 372 -3.13 -12.39 -14.31
C MET A 372 -2.57 -12.27 -12.88
N GLY A 373 -2.88 -13.25 -12.04
CA GLY A 373 -2.43 -13.31 -10.65
C GLY A 373 -2.41 -14.72 -10.09
N LEU A 374 -2.21 -14.83 -8.78
CA LEU A 374 -2.15 -16.08 -8.03
C LEU A 374 -3.02 -15.97 -6.77
N ILE A 375 -3.99 -16.87 -6.62
CA ILE A 375 -4.63 -17.09 -5.33
C ILE A 375 -3.77 -18.10 -4.58
N ARG A 376 -3.03 -17.63 -3.57
CA ARG A 376 -2.20 -18.49 -2.71
C ARG A 376 -3.05 -19.46 -1.89
N LYS A 377 -2.50 -20.66 -1.64
CA LYS A 377 -3.01 -21.60 -0.63
C LYS A 377 -2.91 -20.99 0.77
N GLU A 378 -3.75 -21.46 1.70
CA GLU A 378 -3.62 -21.05 3.10
C GLU A 378 -2.32 -21.60 3.73
N PRO A 379 -1.55 -20.80 4.50
CA PRO A 379 -0.27 -21.18 5.09
C PRO A 379 -0.42 -22.07 6.33
N LEU A 380 -1.31 -23.07 6.27
CA LEU A 380 -1.60 -24.01 7.36
C LEU A 380 -0.39 -24.91 7.69
N ASP A 381 0.50 -25.13 6.73
CA ASP A 381 1.75 -25.87 6.85
C ASP A 381 2.93 -25.03 7.38
N LYS A 382 2.83 -23.70 7.40
CA LYS A 382 3.90 -22.83 7.90
C LYS A 382 3.92 -22.76 9.45
N ASP A 383 5.13 -22.82 10.02
CA ASP A 383 5.41 -22.54 11.44
C ASP A 383 5.24 -21.05 11.80
N ARG A 384 5.23 -20.17 10.79
CA ARG A 384 5.18 -18.71 10.91
C ARG A 384 4.26 -18.14 9.84
N ILE A 385 3.48 -17.13 10.20
CA ILE A 385 2.67 -16.33 9.27
C ILE A 385 3.14 -14.87 9.37
N LEU A 386 3.39 -14.25 8.22
CA LEU A 386 3.95 -12.91 8.08
C LEU A 386 2.88 -11.92 7.60
N LEU A 387 2.63 -10.88 8.39
CA LEU A 387 1.74 -9.77 8.06
C LEU A 387 2.57 -8.50 7.82
N ALA A 388 2.57 -7.99 6.58
CA ALA A 388 3.10 -6.67 6.28
C ALA A 388 2.08 -5.58 6.66
N VAL A 389 2.54 -4.49 7.25
CA VAL A 389 1.70 -3.37 7.71
C VAL A 389 2.18 -2.07 7.07
N LEU A 390 1.28 -1.44 6.32
CA LEU A 390 1.52 -0.26 5.49
C LEU A 390 0.46 0.80 5.81
N SER A 391 0.82 2.08 5.81
CA SER A 391 -0.14 3.19 5.98
C SER A 391 0.37 4.47 5.34
N ASN A 392 -0.52 5.44 5.14
CA ASN A 392 -0.16 6.81 4.77
C ASN A 392 0.64 6.91 3.46
N ASN A 393 -0.03 6.59 2.36
CA ASN A 393 0.48 6.81 1.01
C ASN A 393 0.64 8.33 0.69
N HIS A 394 1.51 8.66 -0.26
CA HIS A 394 1.76 10.02 -0.75
C HIS A 394 2.32 10.00 -2.18
N GLU A 395 1.88 10.91 -3.04
CA GLU A 395 2.20 10.93 -4.49
C GLU A 395 3.70 11.13 -4.76
N GLU A 396 4.39 11.83 -3.86
CA GLU A 396 5.83 12.15 -3.91
C GLU A 396 6.77 10.93 -3.99
N LYS A 397 6.30 9.74 -3.56
CA LYS A 397 7.07 8.49 -3.59
C LYS A 397 6.49 7.42 -4.51
N PHE A 398 5.45 7.72 -5.30
CA PHE A 398 4.96 6.81 -6.33
C PHE A 398 6.10 6.44 -7.31
N PRO A 399 6.31 5.15 -7.66
CA PRO A 399 5.49 3.96 -7.39
C PRO A 399 5.97 3.10 -6.20
N HIS A 400 6.74 3.64 -5.26
CA HIS A 400 7.31 2.96 -4.08
C HIS A 400 8.28 1.80 -4.41
N HIS A 401 8.98 1.89 -5.56
CA HIS A 401 9.82 0.83 -6.14
C HIS A 401 10.72 0.09 -5.13
N ARG A 402 11.49 0.84 -4.31
CA ARG A 402 12.38 0.26 -3.28
C ARG A 402 11.60 -0.53 -2.23
N LEU A 403 10.55 0.06 -1.68
CA LEU A 403 9.74 -0.53 -0.61
C LEU A 403 9.02 -1.80 -1.09
N ILE A 404 8.49 -1.79 -2.31
CA ILE A 404 7.89 -2.98 -2.93
C ILE A 404 8.94 -4.07 -3.17
N THR A 405 10.15 -3.68 -3.61
CA THR A 405 11.27 -4.61 -3.79
C THR A 405 11.67 -5.30 -2.48
N GLU A 406 11.75 -4.59 -1.36
CA GLU A 406 12.02 -5.21 -0.05
C GLU A 406 10.86 -6.08 0.43
N LEU A 407 9.60 -5.64 0.29
CA LEU A 407 8.42 -6.47 0.64
C LEU A 407 8.38 -7.79 -0.15
N LYS A 408 8.74 -7.77 -1.45
CA LYS A 408 8.85 -8.99 -2.27
C LYS A 408 9.93 -9.94 -1.77
N LYS A 409 11.02 -9.46 -1.15
CA LYS A 409 12.06 -10.31 -0.52
C LYS A 409 11.61 -10.92 0.81
N HIS A 410 10.77 -10.22 1.58
CA HIS A 410 10.24 -10.75 2.84
C HIS A 410 9.13 -11.79 2.66
N ASP A 411 8.50 -11.84 1.47
CA ASP A 411 7.36 -12.69 1.13
C ASP A 411 6.26 -12.76 2.23
N PRO A 412 5.61 -11.63 2.57
CA PRO A 412 4.52 -11.65 3.54
C PRO A 412 3.35 -12.51 3.03
N ASP A 413 2.73 -13.24 3.94
CA ASP A 413 1.54 -14.07 3.69
C ASP A 413 0.26 -13.25 3.58
N ILE A 414 0.22 -12.06 4.18
CA ILE A 414 -0.90 -11.11 4.19
C ILE A 414 -0.33 -9.68 4.14
N VAL A 415 -0.98 -8.78 3.42
CA VAL A 415 -0.66 -7.34 3.43
C VAL A 415 -1.83 -6.55 4.01
N PHE A 416 -1.58 -5.66 4.98
CA PHE A 416 -2.57 -4.76 5.58
C PHE A 416 -2.24 -3.29 5.29
N PHE A 417 -3.12 -2.62 4.56
CA PHE A 417 -3.11 -1.17 4.34
C PHE A 417 -4.04 -0.49 5.35
N ALA A 418 -3.46 0.19 6.33
CA ALA A 418 -4.09 0.64 7.55
C ALA A 418 -4.52 2.12 7.53
N GLY A 419 -4.98 2.62 6.39
CA GLY A 419 -5.52 3.97 6.21
C GLY A 419 -4.69 4.88 5.31
N ASN A 420 -5.40 5.79 4.63
CA ASN A 420 -4.87 6.83 3.75
C ASN A 420 -4.10 6.22 2.56
N GLN A 421 -4.81 5.41 1.76
CA GLN A 421 -4.32 4.75 0.55
C GLN A 421 -4.29 5.72 -0.63
N VAL A 422 -5.23 6.67 -0.69
CA VAL A 422 -5.20 7.80 -1.64
C VAL A 422 -4.53 9.02 -1.01
N TYR A 423 -4.24 10.04 -1.81
CA TYR A 423 -3.50 11.23 -1.39
C TYR A 423 -4.40 12.24 -0.65
N GLY A 424 -5.66 12.34 -1.06
CA GLY A 424 -6.69 13.21 -0.48
C GLY A 424 -7.14 14.32 -1.44
N ARG A 425 -8.03 15.21 -0.96
CA ARG A 425 -8.60 16.30 -1.76
C ARG A 425 -7.53 17.30 -2.26
N PRO A 426 -7.43 17.56 -3.58
CA PRO A 426 -6.46 18.50 -4.14
C PRO A 426 -6.51 19.90 -3.52
N ALA A 427 -5.35 20.56 -3.48
CA ALA A 427 -5.20 21.91 -2.91
C ALA A 427 -6.09 22.99 -3.56
N SER A 428 -6.41 22.84 -4.85
CA SER A 428 -7.35 23.70 -5.59
C SER A 428 -8.79 23.51 -5.14
N PHE A 429 -9.24 22.26 -4.95
CA PHE A 429 -10.62 21.94 -4.56
C PHE A 429 -11.01 22.54 -3.19
N TRP A 430 -10.05 22.93 -2.33
CA TRP A 430 -10.35 23.65 -1.08
C TRP A 430 -10.64 25.15 -1.27
N ARG A 431 -10.40 25.70 -2.46
CA ARG A 431 -10.60 27.12 -2.83
C ARG A 431 -11.75 27.32 -3.82
N GLU A 432 -12.12 26.26 -4.52
CA GLU A 432 -13.03 26.26 -5.68
C GLU A 432 -14.24 25.35 -5.42
N GLU A 433 -15.32 25.54 -6.18
CA GLU A 433 -16.42 24.57 -6.22
C GLU A 433 -16.01 23.38 -7.10
N PHE A 434 -16.43 22.17 -6.70
CA PHE A 434 -16.24 20.94 -7.46
C PHE A 434 -17.55 20.12 -7.39
N SER A 435 -17.85 19.37 -8.45
CA SER A 435 -18.99 18.45 -8.48
C SER A 435 -18.67 17.10 -7.86
N GLU A 436 -19.70 16.34 -7.49
CA GLU A 436 -19.56 14.96 -7.03
C GLU A 436 -18.81 14.09 -8.05
N GLU A 437 -19.11 14.27 -9.35
CA GLU A 437 -18.41 13.58 -10.44
C GLU A 437 -16.92 13.94 -10.51
N GLN A 438 -16.55 15.21 -10.30
CA GLN A 438 -15.13 15.61 -10.24
C GLN A 438 -14.41 14.99 -9.03
N ALA A 439 -15.10 14.81 -7.90
CA ALA A 439 -14.55 14.07 -6.77
C ALA A 439 -14.43 12.56 -7.05
N ARG A 440 -15.44 11.94 -7.66
CA ARG A 440 -15.44 10.53 -8.08
C ARG A 440 -14.27 10.24 -9.04
N GLN A 441 -14.07 11.10 -10.04
CA GLN A 441 -12.96 11.02 -10.99
C GLN A 441 -11.60 11.16 -10.30
N GLU A 442 -11.41 12.18 -9.47
CA GLU A 442 -10.12 12.40 -8.77
C GLU A 442 -9.82 11.29 -7.76
N TYR A 443 -10.84 10.78 -7.04
CA TYR A 443 -10.68 9.61 -6.18
C TYR A 443 -10.24 8.39 -6.98
N LEU A 444 -10.93 8.06 -8.08
CA LEU A 444 -10.58 6.92 -8.92
C LEU A 444 -9.19 7.08 -9.56
N ARG A 445 -8.78 8.30 -9.94
CA ARG A 445 -7.40 8.60 -10.39
C ARG A 445 -6.38 8.20 -9.33
N GLN A 446 -6.54 8.68 -8.09
CA GLN A 446 -5.61 8.39 -7.00
C GLN A 446 -5.64 6.90 -6.59
N TRP A 447 -6.80 6.26 -6.66
CA TRP A 447 -7.00 4.84 -6.36
C TRP A 447 -6.37 3.92 -7.42
N LEU A 448 -6.45 4.27 -8.71
CA LEU A 448 -5.69 3.57 -9.76
C LEU A 448 -4.18 3.72 -9.56
N LEU A 449 -3.68 4.90 -9.17
CA LEU A 449 -2.26 5.09 -8.87
C LEU A 449 -1.82 4.23 -7.67
N PHE A 450 -2.60 4.19 -6.59
CA PHE A 450 -2.34 3.26 -5.48
C PHE A 450 -2.22 1.81 -5.98
N GLY A 451 -3.22 1.32 -6.72
CA GLY A 451 -3.24 -0.06 -7.18
C GLY A 451 -2.18 -0.39 -8.22
N TRP A 452 -1.84 0.54 -9.12
CA TRP A 452 -0.79 0.34 -10.13
C TRP A 452 0.61 0.33 -9.52
N ALA A 453 0.86 1.15 -8.49
CA ALA A 453 2.09 1.08 -7.68
C ALA A 453 2.22 -0.30 -7.02
N PHE A 454 1.26 -0.69 -6.19
CA PHE A 454 1.33 -1.92 -5.39
C PHE A 454 0.96 -3.21 -6.15
N SER A 455 0.55 -3.12 -7.43
CA SER A 455 0.07 -4.21 -8.29
C SER A 455 0.87 -5.52 -8.20
N GLU A 456 2.19 -5.44 -8.06
CA GLU A 456 3.07 -6.60 -7.90
C GLU A 456 2.88 -7.41 -6.61
N LEU A 457 2.32 -6.80 -5.56
CA LEU A 457 1.95 -7.45 -4.30
C LEU A 457 0.45 -7.79 -4.25
N LEU A 458 -0.39 -6.98 -4.90
CA LEU A 458 -1.86 -7.15 -4.90
C LEU A 458 -2.31 -8.32 -5.79
N LYS A 459 -1.50 -8.70 -6.80
CA LYS A 459 -1.78 -9.80 -7.73
C LYS A 459 -1.62 -11.21 -7.14
N ASP A 460 -0.91 -11.36 -6.02
CA ASP A 460 -0.52 -12.68 -5.50
C ASP A 460 -0.69 -12.87 -3.98
N ARG A 461 -1.15 -11.88 -3.21
CA ARG A 461 -1.31 -11.99 -1.74
C ARG A 461 -2.70 -11.54 -1.29
N PRO A 462 -3.27 -12.15 -0.23
CA PRO A 462 -4.46 -11.62 0.44
C PRO A 462 -4.19 -10.21 0.99
N VAL A 463 -5.14 -9.30 0.78
CA VAL A 463 -4.98 -7.88 1.16
C VAL A 463 -6.12 -7.44 2.08
N LEU A 464 -5.76 -6.82 3.20
CA LEU A 464 -6.68 -6.17 4.13
C LEU A 464 -6.55 -4.66 3.99
N ILE A 465 -7.66 -3.93 3.95
CA ILE A 465 -7.66 -2.47 3.78
C ILE A 465 -8.65 -1.83 4.74
N LEU A 466 -8.27 -0.75 5.41
CA LEU A 466 -9.17 0.17 6.09
C LEU A 466 -9.03 1.56 5.48
N ALA A 467 -10.15 2.21 5.17
CA ALA A 467 -10.18 3.63 4.85
C ALA A 467 -9.93 4.48 6.10
N ASP A 468 -9.25 5.62 5.92
CA ASP A 468 -9.05 6.67 6.93
C ASP A 468 -9.39 8.05 6.32
N ALA A 469 -9.19 9.15 7.06
CA ALA A 469 -9.68 10.48 6.72
C ALA A 469 -9.36 10.95 5.29
N ARG A 470 -8.15 10.69 4.78
CA ARG A 470 -7.76 11.14 3.42
C ARG A 470 -8.47 10.39 2.31
N ASP A 471 -8.88 9.14 2.54
CA ASP A 471 -9.71 8.37 1.61
C ASP A 471 -11.11 8.98 1.47
N PHE A 472 -11.62 9.61 2.54
CA PHE A 472 -12.85 10.41 2.54
C PHE A 472 -12.62 11.90 2.26
N PHE A 473 -11.48 12.26 1.66
CA PHE A 473 -11.14 13.64 1.26
C PHE A 473 -11.10 14.66 2.43
N GLN A 474 -10.86 14.17 3.64
CA GLN A 474 -10.69 14.93 4.89
C GLN A 474 -9.24 14.86 5.41
N THR A 475 -8.87 15.72 6.36
CA THR A 475 -7.59 15.63 7.08
C THR A 475 -7.70 14.81 8.36
N LYS A 476 -8.87 14.83 9.01
CA LYS A 476 -9.22 14.06 10.22
C LYS A 476 -10.69 13.59 10.17
N LEU A 477 -11.02 12.51 10.88
CA LEU A 477 -12.35 11.92 10.80
C LEU A 477 -12.84 11.41 12.17
N TRP A 478 -13.77 12.16 12.75
CA TRP A 478 -14.70 11.70 13.78
C TRP A 478 -16.04 11.52 13.08
N GLY A 479 -16.34 10.32 12.59
CA GLY A 479 -17.42 10.12 11.61
C GLY A 479 -18.85 10.24 12.16
N GLU A 480 -19.02 10.39 13.48
CA GLU A 480 -20.32 10.54 14.17
C GLU A 480 -21.40 9.56 13.68
N GLY A 481 -21.00 8.30 13.43
CA GLY A 481 -21.88 7.21 13.00
C GLY A 481 -22.28 7.23 11.52
N GLY A 482 -21.57 7.97 10.67
CA GLY A 482 -21.92 8.14 9.25
C GLY A 482 -22.68 9.43 8.94
N ARG A 483 -22.72 10.38 9.87
CA ARG A 483 -23.43 11.67 9.71
C ARG A 483 -22.81 12.50 8.57
N ILE A 484 -23.61 12.96 7.62
CA ILE A 484 -23.19 13.98 6.64
C ILE A 484 -23.30 15.37 7.28
N ILE A 485 -22.31 16.24 7.06
CA ILE A 485 -22.30 17.60 7.62
C ILE A 485 -23.17 18.52 6.76
N SER A 486 -24.42 18.72 7.18
CA SER A 486 -25.38 19.61 6.50
C SER A 486 -25.37 21.03 7.10
N GLY A 487 -24.97 22.03 6.31
CA GLY A 487 -25.00 23.44 6.69
C GLY A 487 -24.48 24.36 5.58
N GLU A 488 -24.62 25.68 5.76
CA GLU A 488 -23.98 26.66 4.89
C GLU A 488 -22.46 26.42 4.85
N LYS A 489 -21.84 26.58 3.67
CA LYS A 489 -20.39 26.35 3.48
C LYS A 489 -19.60 27.06 4.57
N PRO A 490 -18.96 26.33 5.50
CA PRO A 490 -18.05 26.98 6.44
C PRO A 490 -16.88 27.51 5.63
N ALA A 491 -16.58 28.80 5.77
CA ALA A 491 -15.50 29.46 5.05
C ALA A 491 -14.10 28.83 5.29
N LEU A 492 -14.00 27.93 6.26
CA LEU A 492 -12.86 27.07 6.56
C LEU A 492 -13.38 25.64 6.76
N ALA A 493 -13.23 24.74 5.78
CA ALA A 493 -13.77 23.38 5.87
C ALA A 493 -13.24 22.55 7.07
N MET A 494 -12.09 22.94 7.64
CA MET A 494 -11.55 22.41 8.89
C MET A 494 -12.53 22.54 10.07
N SER A 495 -13.27 23.67 10.19
CA SER A 495 -14.18 23.86 11.32
C SER A 495 -15.45 23.03 11.22
N ALA A 496 -15.90 22.66 10.02
CA ALA A 496 -16.94 21.64 9.86
C ALA A 496 -16.43 20.25 10.29
N GLN A 497 -15.21 19.89 9.92
CA GLN A 497 -14.60 18.62 10.27
C GLN A 497 -14.48 18.43 11.79
N ASP A 498 -14.16 19.50 12.54
CA ASP A 498 -14.11 19.49 14.01
C ASP A 498 -15.48 19.23 14.67
N LEU A 499 -16.60 19.51 13.98
CA LEU A 499 -17.96 19.18 14.44
C LEU A 499 -18.35 17.71 14.20
N GLY A 500 -17.53 16.95 13.47
CA GLY A 500 -17.74 15.52 13.19
C GLY A 500 -18.73 15.20 12.07
N GLY A 501 -18.57 14.03 11.49
CA GLY A 501 -19.23 13.57 10.28
C GLY A 501 -18.35 13.68 9.04
N PHE A 502 -19.00 13.54 7.90
CA PHE A 502 -18.39 13.54 6.57
C PHE A 502 -18.71 14.85 5.81
N LEU A 503 -17.69 15.40 5.15
CA LEU A 503 -17.81 16.54 4.23
C LEU A 503 -18.29 16.13 2.82
N MET A 504 -18.19 14.85 2.49
CA MET A 504 -18.53 14.27 1.19
C MET A 504 -19.91 13.60 1.23
N PRO A 505 -20.64 13.53 0.10
CA PRO A 505 -21.96 12.88 0.04
C PRO A 505 -21.87 11.35 0.26
N MET A 506 -23.00 10.73 0.59
CA MET A 506 -23.07 9.30 0.94
C MET A 506 -22.62 8.40 -0.21
N GLU A 507 -22.90 8.81 -1.42
CA GLU A 507 -22.53 8.21 -2.70
C GLU A 507 -21.00 8.08 -2.82
N PHE A 508 -20.27 9.13 -2.44
CA PHE A 508 -18.80 9.13 -2.37
C PHE A 508 -18.27 8.25 -1.22
N ILE A 509 -18.94 8.24 -0.06
CA ILE A 509 -18.57 7.35 1.06
C ILE A 509 -18.72 5.88 0.64
N GLN A 510 -19.81 5.54 -0.05
CA GLN A 510 -20.06 4.20 -0.58
C GLN A 510 -19.06 3.80 -1.68
N LEU A 511 -18.67 4.72 -2.56
CA LEU A 511 -17.60 4.52 -3.54
C LEU A 511 -16.29 4.08 -2.85
N VAL A 512 -15.83 4.84 -1.84
CA VAL A 512 -14.60 4.55 -1.09
C VAL A 512 -14.68 3.19 -0.39
N LEU A 513 -15.79 2.91 0.29
CA LEU A 513 -15.97 1.64 1.02
C LEU A 513 -16.08 0.43 0.07
N LYS A 514 -16.76 0.58 -1.07
CA LYS A 514 -16.95 -0.52 -2.04
C LYS A 514 -15.66 -0.88 -2.77
N THR A 515 -14.90 0.12 -3.22
CA THR A 515 -13.59 -0.07 -3.87
C THR A 515 -12.56 -0.66 -2.90
N GLN A 516 -12.45 -0.11 -1.68
CA GLN A 516 -11.41 -0.51 -0.72
C GLN A 516 -11.75 -1.75 0.13
N MET A 517 -13.01 -2.03 0.45
CA MET A 517 -13.37 -3.00 1.52
C MET A 517 -14.32 -4.14 1.10
N TRP A 518 -14.88 -4.14 -0.12
CA TRP A 518 -15.86 -5.17 -0.52
C TRP A 518 -15.27 -6.58 -0.59
N HIS A 519 -14.00 -6.72 -0.98
CA HIS A 519 -13.32 -8.02 -1.14
C HIS A 519 -12.98 -8.70 0.20
N MET A 520 -13.27 -8.08 1.34
CA MET A 520 -13.15 -8.69 2.67
C MET A 520 -14.46 -9.39 3.09
N PRO A 521 -14.42 -10.43 3.95
CA PRO A 521 -15.57 -11.31 4.21
C PRO A 521 -16.73 -10.62 4.92
N GLU A 522 -17.93 -10.72 4.34
CA GLU A 522 -19.19 -10.35 4.99
C GLU A 522 -19.70 -11.48 5.90
N ARG A 523 -20.52 -11.12 6.90
CA ARG A 523 -21.14 -12.11 7.80
C ARG A 523 -22.43 -12.64 7.17
N LYS A 524 -22.50 -13.96 6.96
CA LYS A 524 -23.67 -14.61 6.31
C LYS A 524 -24.97 -14.53 7.13
N GLU A 525 -24.87 -14.38 8.44
CA GLU A 525 -26.03 -14.09 9.31
C GLU A 525 -25.96 -12.65 9.81
N PRO A 526 -27.03 -11.84 9.63
CA PRO A 526 -27.08 -10.49 10.19
C PRO A 526 -27.10 -10.60 11.72
N SER A 527 -26.16 -9.92 12.35
CA SER A 527 -26.07 -9.84 13.80
C SER A 527 -27.25 -9.04 14.37
N SER A 528 -27.54 -9.25 15.65
CA SER A 528 -28.48 -8.42 16.43
C SER A 528 -28.03 -6.95 16.56
N SER A 529 -26.93 -6.57 15.93
CA SER A 529 -26.33 -5.24 15.89
C SER A 529 -26.77 -4.38 14.69
N GLY A 530 -27.37 -4.98 13.66
CA GLY A 530 -27.76 -4.30 12.42
C GLY A 530 -26.63 -4.12 11.39
N LYS A 531 -27.04 -3.88 10.13
CA LYS A 531 -26.16 -3.88 8.95
C LYS A 531 -25.03 -2.86 9.00
N ASP A 532 -25.24 -1.68 9.55
CA ASP A 532 -24.24 -0.62 9.52
C ASP A 532 -22.97 -1.01 10.29
N ALA A 533 -23.13 -1.74 11.41
CA ALA A 533 -22.01 -2.27 12.18
C ALA A 533 -21.20 -3.32 11.40
N GLU A 534 -21.86 -4.09 10.53
CA GLU A 534 -21.25 -5.07 9.63
C GLU A 534 -20.52 -4.40 8.46
N THR A 535 -20.81 -3.15 8.10
CA THR A 535 -20.02 -2.40 7.10
C THR A 535 -18.60 -2.10 7.60
N TYR A 536 -18.43 -1.86 8.90
CA TYR A 536 -17.18 -1.31 9.49
C TYR A 536 -16.44 -2.27 10.44
N PHE A 537 -16.75 -3.56 10.35
CA PHE A 537 -16.08 -4.67 11.01
C PHE A 537 -15.90 -5.81 10.00
N ARG A 538 -14.72 -6.41 9.91
CA ARG A 538 -14.47 -7.66 9.17
C ARG A 538 -13.74 -8.64 10.07
N GLU A 539 -14.11 -9.91 9.99
CA GLU A 539 -13.30 -11.00 10.51
C GLU A 539 -12.67 -11.75 9.33
N VAL A 540 -11.34 -11.90 9.34
CA VAL A 540 -10.61 -12.68 8.35
C VAL A 540 -9.86 -13.80 9.07
N ASN A 541 -10.20 -15.03 8.73
CA ASN A 541 -9.62 -16.23 9.31
C ASN A 541 -8.76 -16.93 8.25
N TYR A 542 -7.43 -16.89 8.41
CA TYR A 542 -6.45 -17.31 7.40
C TYR A 542 -5.23 -17.95 8.07
N GLY A 543 -4.86 -19.18 7.68
CA GLY A 543 -3.77 -19.95 8.30
C GLY A 543 -4.00 -20.28 9.78
N GLY A 544 -5.25 -20.16 10.25
CA GLY A 544 -5.63 -20.26 11.66
C GLY A 544 -5.31 -19.02 12.52
N LEU A 545 -4.84 -17.92 11.92
CA LEU A 545 -4.96 -16.59 12.54
C LEU A 545 -6.39 -16.08 12.37
N SER A 546 -6.86 -15.32 13.35
CA SER A 546 -8.15 -14.63 13.31
C SER A 546 -7.93 -13.13 13.48
N LEU A 547 -8.31 -12.37 12.45
CA LEU A 547 -8.00 -10.95 12.31
C LEU A 547 -9.30 -10.13 12.33
N ALA A 548 -9.50 -9.35 13.39
CA ALA A 548 -10.59 -8.37 13.44
C ALA A 548 -10.12 -7.05 12.85
N VAL A 549 -10.64 -6.69 11.68
CA VAL A 549 -10.33 -5.46 10.95
C VAL A 549 -11.45 -4.45 11.20
N VAL A 550 -11.15 -3.36 11.93
CA VAL A 550 -12.16 -2.46 12.48
C VAL A 550 -11.75 -1.01 12.34
N SER A 551 -12.61 -0.19 11.70
CA SER A 551 -12.37 1.25 11.63
C SER A 551 -12.72 1.93 12.96
N ASP A 552 -11.74 2.63 13.54
CA ASP A 552 -11.84 3.46 14.74
C ASP A 552 -12.05 4.95 14.40
N ARG A 553 -12.71 5.21 13.26
CA ARG A 553 -13.06 6.54 12.73
C ARG A 553 -14.55 6.76 12.63
N ILE A 554 -15.29 5.80 12.06
CA ILE A 554 -16.66 6.00 11.56
C ILE A 554 -17.65 6.34 12.68
N TYR A 555 -17.58 5.65 13.81
CA TYR A 555 -18.43 5.90 14.99
C TYR A 555 -17.77 6.81 16.03
N LYS A 556 -16.59 7.34 15.74
CA LYS A 556 -15.83 8.13 16.70
C LYS A 556 -16.50 9.49 16.90
N SER A 557 -16.74 9.85 18.16
CA SER A 557 -17.36 11.12 18.52
C SER A 557 -16.39 12.29 18.39
N ALA A 558 -16.88 13.42 17.86
CA ALA A 558 -16.08 14.62 17.66
C ALA A 558 -15.97 15.43 18.96
N PRO A 559 -14.76 15.85 19.35
CA PRO A 559 -14.56 16.47 20.65
C PRO A 559 -15.22 17.84 20.80
N ALA A 560 -15.41 18.62 19.72
CA ALA A 560 -16.01 19.94 19.80
C ALA A 560 -17.47 19.90 20.30
N ASN A 561 -18.20 18.82 19.99
CA ASN A 561 -19.59 18.61 20.43
C ASN A 561 -19.70 18.38 21.95
N PHE A 562 -18.62 17.93 22.59
CA PHE A 562 -18.59 17.55 24.01
C PHE A 562 -17.75 18.50 24.88
N LEU A 563 -16.71 19.13 24.30
CA LEU A 563 -15.72 19.94 24.99
C LEU A 563 -15.61 21.35 24.36
N PRO A 564 -16.68 22.16 24.39
CA PRO A 564 -16.67 23.49 23.76
C PRO A 564 -15.60 24.42 24.38
N GLU A 565 -15.35 24.30 25.68
CA GLU A 565 -14.34 25.10 26.41
C GLU A 565 -12.89 24.76 26.02
N ALA A 566 -12.64 23.61 25.40
CA ALA A 566 -11.31 23.23 24.91
C ALA A 566 -10.88 24.02 23.65
N GLN A 567 -11.82 24.71 22.99
CA GLN A 567 -11.60 25.48 21.76
C GLN A 567 -10.90 24.63 20.69
N ILE A 568 -11.50 23.48 20.33
CA ILE A 568 -10.92 22.54 19.38
C ILE A 568 -10.71 23.19 18.00
N ARG A 569 -9.52 22.98 17.42
CA ARG A 569 -9.23 23.29 16.02
C ARG A 569 -8.37 22.19 15.39
N ASN A 570 -8.82 21.63 14.28
CA ASN A 570 -8.31 20.41 13.64
C ASN A 570 -7.98 19.28 14.64
N GLY A 571 -8.86 19.03 15.62
CA GLY A 571 -8.66 18.00 16.63
C GLY A 571 -7.60 18.29 17.69
N TRP A 572 -7.17 19.54 17.84
CA TRP A 572 -6.29 20.00 18.93
C TRP A 572 -7.04 20.97 19.84
N ALA A 573 -6.96 20.77 21.16
CA ALA A 573 -7.40 21.78 22.13
C ALA A 573 -6.44 22.98 22.09
N LEU A 574 -6.99 24.19 21.95
CA LEU A 574 -6.21 25.43 21.92
C LEU A 574 -6.24 26.19 23.24
N ASN A 575 -7.27 25.99 24.07
CA ASN A 575 -7.36 26.65 25.37
C ASN A 575 -6.28 26.09 26.34
N PRO A 576 -5.31 26.90 26.79
CA PRO A 576 -4.25 26.43 27.69
C PRO A 576 -4.73 26.24 29.14
N GLU A 577 -5.90 26.76 29.50
CA GLU A 577 -6.52 26.63 30.83
C GLU A 577 -7.44 25.39 30.93
N PHE A 578 -7.53 24.59 29.86
CA PHE A 578 -8.44 23.44 29.79
C PHE A 578 -7.83 22.15 30.37
N GLU A 579 -8.35 21.70 31.52
CA GLU A 579 -7.89 20.52 32.25
C GLU A 579 -8.27 19.18 31.58
N LEU A 580 -7.60 18.89 30.47
CA LEU A 580 -7.91 17.80 29.55
C LEU A 580 -7.94 16.41 30.20
N LYS A 581 -7.04 16.12 31.15
CA LYS A 581 -6.96 14.79 31.80
C LYS A 581 -8.20 14.49 32.64
N GLU A 582 -8.81 15.50 33.23
CA GLU A 582 -10.02 15.33 34.05
C GLU A 582 -11.27 15.33 33.15
N GLN A 583 -11.37 16.30 32.24
CA GLN A 583 -12.58 16.53 31.45
C GLN A 583 -12.77 15.57 30.26
N SER A 584 -11.71 14.92 29.76
CA SER A 584 -11.83 14.00 28.60
C SER A 584 -12.51 12.66 28.91
N ARG A 585 -12.74 12.29 30.18
CA ARG A 585 -13.33 11.00 30.58
C ARG A 585 -14.87 10.97 30.53
N ILE A 586 -15.40 11.29 29.35
CA ILE A 586 -16.84 11.28 29.01
C ILE A 586 -17.30 9.84 28.76
N LYS A 587 -18.54 9.48 29.12
CA LYS A 587 -19.07 8.10 28.96
C LYS A 587 -19.89 7.92 27.70
N GLU A 588 -20.47 9.01 27.24
CA GLU A 588 -21.40 9.13 26.13
C GLU A 588 -20.67 9.25 24.78
N ALA A 589 -19.40 9.65 24.80
CA ALA A 589 -18.53 9.78 23.63
C ALA A 589 -17.99 8.41 23.18
N LEU A 590 -18.09 8.12 21.90
CA LEU A 590 -17.76 6.82 21.31
C LEU A 590 -16.39 6.80 20.62
N LEU A 591 -15.77 5.61 20.60
CA LEU A 591 -14.63 5.26 19.72
C LEU A 591 -15.07 4.27 18.63
N LEU A 592 -15.76 3.22 19.06
CA LEU A 592 -16.38 2.18 18.23
C LEU A 592 -17.89 2.20 18.46
N GLY A 593 -18.67 1.88 17.43
CA GLY A 593 -20.12 1.83 17.53
C GLY A 593 -20.60 0.68 18.42
N PRO A 594 -21.78 0.77 19.06
CA PRO A 594 -22.31 -0.31 19.92
C PRO A 594 -22.34 -1.68 19.23
N GLY A 595 -22.63 -1.70 17.92
CA GLY A 595 -22.59 -2.91 17.11
C GLY A 595 -21.19 -3.44 16.81
N GLN A 596 -20.22 -2.57 16.48
CA GLN A 596 -18.81 -2.98 16.38
C GLN A 596 -18.31 -3.58 17.70
N LEU A 597 -18.69 -2.99 18.85
CA LEU A 597 -18.34 -3.50 20.17
C LEU A 597 -19.02 -4.84 20.49
N ALA A 598 -20.24 -5.09 19.99
CA ALA A 598 -20.91 -6.39 20.11
C ALA A 598 -20.23 -7.46 19.24
N LEU A 599 -19.88 -7.13 17.99
CA LEU A 599 -19.11 -8.02 17.11
C LEU A 599 -17.72 -8.33 17.68
N LEU A 600 -17.01 -7.31 18.19
CA LEU A 600 -15.69 -7.47 18.81
C LEU A 600 -15.73 -8.35 20.08
N ARG A 601 -16.79 -8.25 20.90
CA ARG A 601 -17.01 -9.14 22.05
C ARG A 601 -17.15 -10.59 21.62
N ASN A 602 -17.98 -10.86 20.61
CA ASN A 602 -18.18 -12.21 20.09
C ASN A 602 -16.86 -12.76 19.52
N TRP A 603 -16.16 -11.98 18.70
CA TRP A 603 -14.88 -12.33 18.12
C TRP A 603 -13.79 -12.63 19.16
N ALA A 604 -13.69 -11.87 20.26
CA ALA A 604 -12.67 -12.11 21.27
C ALA A 604 -12.90 -13.43 22.04
N LEU A 605 -14.15 -13.90 22.09
CA LEU A 605 -14.58 -15.10 22.79
C LEU A 605 -14.69 -16.34 21.88
N ASP A 606 -14.89 -16.18 20.57
CA ASP A 606 -14.91 -17.29 19.61
C ASP A 606 -13.49 -17.71 19.20
N TRP A 607 -13.13 -18.93 19.58
CA TRP A 607 -11.87 -19.60 19.22
C TRP A 607 -12.13 -20.95 18.53
N SER A 608 -13.31 -21.13 17.94
CA SER A 608 -13.66 -22.30 17.11
C SER A 608 -12.77 -22.41 15.87
N SER A 609 -13.09 -23.35 14.97
CA SER A 609 -12.54 -23.39 13.60
C SER A 609 -11.00 -23.46 13.54
N GLY A 610 -10.35 -24.00 14.58
CA GLY A 610 -8.88 -24.13 14.65
C GLY A 610 -8.11 -22.82 14.91
N ILE A 611 -8.77 -21.72 15.25
CA ILE A 611 -8.13 -20.42 15.52
C ILE A 611 -7.09 -20.57 16.65
N TRP A 612 -5.82 -20.31 16.37
CA TRP A 612 -4.71 -20.47 17.33
C TRP A 612 -4.16 -19.15 17.88
N MET A 613 -4.41 -18.03 17.20
CA MET A 613 -4.04 -16.69 17.65
C MET A 613 -4.94 -15.60 17.03
N LYS A 614 -5.10 -14.48 17.75
CA LYS A 614 -5.92 -13.34 17.35
C LYS A 614 -5.11 -12.04 17.29
N ALA A 615 -5.41 -11.22 16.29
CA ALA A 615 -4.92 -9.85 16.19
C ALA A 615 -6.06 -8.90 15.80
N PHE A 616 -6.00 -7.67 16.29
CA PHE A 616 -6.95 -6.61 16.03
C PHE A 616 -6.26 -5.50 15.23
N LEU A 617 -6.86 -5.10 14.11
CA LEU A 617 -6.30 -4.19 13.12
C LEU A 617 -7.16 -2.92 13.04
N SER A 618 -6.58 -1.74 13.24
CA SER A 618 -7.29 -0.44 13.10
C SER A 618 -6.45 0.66 12.47
N SER A 619 -7.09 1.79 12.12
CA SER A 619 -6.44 2.94 11.51
C SER A 619 -5.55 3.72 12.49
N SER A 620 -5.79 3.66 13.82
CA SER A 620 -4.98 4.41 14.80
C SER A 620 -4.64 3.70 16.12
N LEU A 621 -3.50 4.11 16.68
CA LEU A 621 -2.99 3.71 17.99
C LEU A 621 -3.89 4.30 19.09
N TRP A 622 -4.18 3.51 20.13
CA TRP A 622 -5.11 3.87 21.21
C TRP A 622 -4.42 4.58 22.39
N VAL A 623 -3.47 5.48 22.05
CA VAL A 623 -2.87 6.54 22.87
C VAL A 623 -2.42 7.68 21.94
N SER A 624 -2.34 8.91 22.46
CA SER A 624 -1.73 10.04 21.73
C SER A 624 -0.21 10.06 21.92
N LEU A 625 0.53 9.36 21.04
CA LEU A 625 1.98 9.20 21.15
C LEU A 625 2.73 10.36 20.45
N LEU A 626 2.49 11.59 20.91
CA LEU A 626 3.08 12.82 20.37
C LEU A 626 3.65 13.74 21.47
N THR A 627 4.82 14.33 21.22
CA THR A 627 5.34 15.48 21.98
C THR A 627 5.67 16.68 21.10
N ILE A 628 5.50 17.88 21.68
CA ILE A 628 5.94 19.16 21.10
C ILE A 628 6.61 20.01 22.20
N PRO A 629 7.37 21.05 21.86
CA PRO A 629 7.93 21.98 22.84
C PRO A 629 6.89 22.64 23.75
N GLU A 630 7.27 22.86 25.00
CA GLU A 630 6.59 23.70 25.97
C GLU A 630 6.32 25.12 25.42
N GLY A 631 5.09 25.61 25.58
CA GLY A 631 4.62 26.89 25.03
C GLY A 631 3.99 26.78 23.64
N GLU A 632 4.30 25.74 22.85
CA GLU A 632 3.65 25.51 21.55
C GLU A 632 2.27 24.86 21.68
N VAL A 633 1.36 25.19 20.76
CA VAL A 633 -0.02 24.70 20.69
C VAL A 633 -0.45 24.46 19.23
N GLY A 634 -1.46 23.60 19.04
CA GLY A 634 -2.01 23.26 17.73
C GLY A 634 -1.11 22.38 16.86
N GLU A 635 -1.66 21.96 15.72
CA GLU A 635 -0.97 21.08 14.77
C GLU A 635 0.22 21.75 14.08
N GLU A 636 0.17 23.07 13.94
CA GLU A 636 1.23 23.88 13.34
C GLU A 636 2.55 23.82 14.12
N ALA A 637 2.53 23.29 15.36
CA ALA A 637 3.74 22.92 16.09
C ALA A 637 4.48 21.75 15.43
N LEU A 638 3.78 20.73 14.91
CA LEU A 638 4.38 19.54 14.27
C LEU A 638 5.17 19.92 13.01
N TRP A 639 4.62 20.84 12.21
CA TRP A 639 5.26 21.38 11.00
C TRP A 639 6.47 22.28 11.28
N ARG A 640 6.68 22.69 12.54
CA ARG A 640 7.84 23.47 13.00
C ARG A 640 8.85 22.64 13.80
N LEU A 641 8.53 21.38 14.11
CA LEU A 641 9.50 20.45 14.70
C LEU A 641 10.69 20.26 13.74
N GLN A 642 11.88 20.25 14.31
CA GLN A 642 13.10 19.85 13.61
C GLN A 642 13.48 18.41 14.01
N PRO A 643 14.24 17.69 13.17
CA PRO A 643 14.78 16.39 13.53
C PRO A 643 15.69 16.52 14.76
N ILE A 644 15.86 15.44 15.52
CA ILE A 644 16.71 15.48 16.71
C ILE A 644 18.16 15.21 16.29
N LYS A 645 19.14 15.92 16.84
CA LYS A 645 20.55 15.61 16.57
C LYS A 645 20.95 14.31 17.28
N PRO A 646 21.76 13.44 16.65
CA PRO A 646 22.27 12.23 17.30
C PRO A 646 22.94 12.53 18.65
N GLY A 647 22.33 12.04 19.75
CA GLY A 647 22.80 12.27 21.12
C GLY A 647 22.22 13.51 21.83
N GLU A 648 21.36 14.30 21.19
CA GLU A 648 20.57 15.36 21.86
C GLU A 648 19.20 14.85 22.35
N TYR A 649 18.62 15.57 23.31
CA TYR A 649 17.27 15.32 23.84
C TYR A 649 16.53 16.65 24.04
N PRO A 650 15.29 16.82 23.54
CA PRO A 650 14.55 18.07 23.66
C PRO A 650 14.01 18.24 25.09
N ALA A 651 14.80 18.87 25.96
CA ALA A 651 14.50 19.00 27.40
C ALA A 651 13.22 19.81 27.77
N LYS A 652 12.46 20.29 26.79
CA LYS A 652 11.18 21.00 26.94
C LYS A 652 10.01 20.33 26.23
N ASP A 653 10.17 19.13 25.67
CA ASP A 653 9.05 18.43 25.02
C ASP A 653 8.05 17.88 26.05
N ARG A 654 6.75 18.13 25.80
CA ARG A 654 5.62 17.69 26.62
C ARG A 654 4.67 16.79 25.82
N PRO A 655 4.00 15.79 26.43
CA PRO A 655 2.90 15.08 25.80
C PRO A 655 1.79 16.02 25.34
N VAL A 656 1.20 15.73 24.18
CA VAL A 656 0.06 16.47 23.63
C VAL A 656 -1.01 15.53 23.05
N ALA A 657 -2.22 16.05 22.95
CA ALA A 657 -3.42 15.34 22.54
C ALA A 657 -3.81 15.71 21.11
N ASP A 658 -3.62 14.77 20.17
CA ASP A 658 -4.41 14.75 18.95
C ASP A 658 -5.67 13.92 19.22
N PHE A 659 -6.84 14.55 19.16
CA PHE A 659 -8.14 13.87 19.32
C PHE A 659 -8.46 12.94 18.13
N ASN A 660 -7.72 12.99 17.04
CA ASN A 660 -7.79 12.00 15.96
C ASN A 660 -7.11 10.67 16.36
N SER A 661 -6.15 10.67 17.29
CA SER A 661 -5.60 9.43 17.88
C SER A 661 -6.67 8.64 18.63
N GLY A 662 -6.58 7.31 18.67
CA GLY A 662 -7.52 6.47 19.41
C GLY A 662 -7.37 6.55 20.93
N GLY A 663 -6.50 7.43 21.46
CA GLY A 663 -6.50 7.81 22.87
C GLY A 663 -7.78 8.57 23.28
N TRP A 664 -8.49 9.16 22.31
CA TRP A 664 -9.81 9.75 22.49
C TRP A 664 -10.93 8.85 21.91
N PRO A 665 -12.07 8.67 22.61
CA PRO A 665 -12.33 9.02 24.02
C PRO A 665 -11.78 7.95 24.99
N PRO A 666 -11.11 8.32 26.10
CA PRO A 666 -10.51 7.37 27.03
C PRO A 666 -11.46 6.31 27.58
N SER A 667 -12.72 6.65 27.85
CA SER A 667 -13.71 5.70 28.41
C SER A 667 -14.04 4.57 27.43
N ALA A 668 -14.32 4.90 26.17
CA ALA A 668 -14.62 3.93 25.12
C ALA A 668 -13.38 3.13 24.70
N ARG A 669 -12.21 3.77 24.68
CA ARG A 669 -10.89 3.14 24.53
C ARG A 669 -10.63 2.11 25.64
N ASP A 670 -10.88 2.49 26.90
CA ASP A 670 -10.75 1.60 28.06
C ASP A 670 -11.81 0.47 28.09
N GLU A 671 -12.95 0.60 27.39
CA GLU A 671 -13.89 -0.50 27.15
C GLU A 671 -13.37 -1.47 26.09
N ALA A 672 -12.98 -0.96 24.91
CA ALA A 672 -12.49 -1.79 23.81
C ALA A 672 -11.24 -2.60 24.20
N LEU A 673 -10.32 -2.01 24.96
CA LEU A 673 -9.14 -2.71 25.50
C LEU A 673 -9.46 -3.86 26.45
N LYS A 674 -10.57 -3.79 27.21
CA LYS A 674 -11.00 -4.91 28.07
C LYS A 674 -11.47 -6.10 27.23
N ILE A 675 -12.03 -5.85 26.05
CA ILE A 675 -12.47 -6.87 25.10
C ILE A 675 -11.27 -7.53 24.41
N LEU A 676 -10.31 -6.73 23.86
CA LEU A 676 -9.09 -7.28 23.23
C LEU A 676 -8.30 -8.18 24.20
N ARG A 677 -8.24 -7.77 25.48
CA ARG A 677 -7.63 -8.53 26.57
C ARG A 677 -8.30 -9.90 26.81
N GLN A 678 -9.63 -9.99 26.76
CA GLN A 678 -10.37 -11.25 26.94
C GLN A 678 -10.05 -12.28 25.84
N GLY A 679 -9.69 -11.82 24.64
CA GLY A 679 -9.28 -12.66 23.51
C GLY A 679 -7.76 -12.72 23.26
N PHE A 680 -6.93 -12.31 24.23
CA PHE A 680 -5.46 -12.27 24.11
C PHE A 680 -4.94 -11.57 22.82
N ALA A 681 -5.71 -10.64 22.27
CA ALA A 681 -5.43 -10.04 20.97
C ALA A 681 -4.33 -8.98 21.09
N VAL A 682 -3.40 -8.98 20.13
CA VAL A 682 -2.49 -7.85 19.89
C VAL A 682 -3.21 -6.78 19.08
N HIS A 683 -2.94 -5.50 19.31
CA HIS A 683 -3.37 -4.40 18.45
C HIS A 683 -2.27 -4.02 17.46
N ILE A 684 -2.60 -3.95 16.18
CA ILE A 684 -1.76 -3.43 15.11
C ILE A 684 -2.47 -2.22 14.52
N ALA A 685 -1.84 -1.05 14.62
CA ALA A 685 -2.41 0.24 14.24
C ALA A 685 -1.69 0.82 13.01
N GLY A 686 -2.42 1.55 12.16
CA GLY A 686 -1.84 2.24 11.01
C GLY A 686 -1.13 3.55 11.31
N SER A 687 -1.59 4.31 12.31
CA SER A 687 -1.12 5.68 12.60
C SER A 687 -1.18 6.00 14.10
N GLY A 688 -0.74 7.20 14.51
CA GLY A 688 -0.93 7.73 15.88
C GLY A 688 0.34 8.13 16.64
N GLY A 689 1.50 8.10 15.97
CA GLY A 689 2.79 8.53 16.54
C GLY A 689 3.97 8.13 15.65
N PRO A 690 5.22 8.30 16.13
CA PRO A 690 6.39 7.62 15.55
C PRO A 690 6.27 6.09 15.66
N PRO A 691 7.07 5.31 14.89
CA PRO A 691 7.07 3.85 14.97
C PRO A 691 7.36 3.38 16.40
N ALA A 692 6.50 2.52 16.95
CA ALA A 692 6.58 2.15 18.37
C ALA A 692 5.96 0.78 18.67
N ALA A 693 6.48 0.14 19.73
CA ALA A 693 5.84 -0.99 20.39
C ALA A 693 5.64 -0.67 21.86
N LEU A 694 4.40 -0.80 22.33
CA LEU A 694 3.98 -0.45 23.69
C LEU A 694 2.93 -1.43 24.20
N LYS A 695 2.73 -1.46 25.51
CA LYS A 695 1.66 -2.23 26.15
C LYS A 695 0.66 -1.29 26.81
N TYR A 696 -0.62 -1.45 26.50
CA TYR A 696 -1.66 -0.60 27.06
C TYR A 696 -1.85 -0.85 28.57
N GLY A 697 -2.09 0.24 29.30
CA GLY A 697 -2.59 0.24 30.67
C GLY A 697 -4.03 0.72 30.73
N LEU A 698 -4.66 0.46 31.89
CA LEU A 698 -6.00 0.89 32.25
C LEU A 698 -5.91 1.65 33.58
N GLU A 699 -6.40 1.06 34.67
CA GLU A 699 -6.19 1.56 36.03
C GLU A 699 -4.68 1.61 36.35
N LYS A 700 -3.94 0.58 35.94
CA LYS A 700 -2.48 0.49 36.06
C LYS A 700 -1.82 0.20 34.71
N TYR A 701 -0.51 0.38 34.68
CA TYR A 701 0.37 -0.03 33.59
C TYR A 701 0.34 -1.55 33.37
N ASP A 702 0.60 -1.99 32.13
CA ASP A 702 0.67 -3.40 31.69
C ASP A 702 -0.63 -4.24 31.77
N GLU A 703 -1.78 -3.65 32.12
CA GLU A 703 -3.05 -4.36 32.37
C GLU A 703 -3.91 -4.71 31.14
N ALA A 704 -3.42 -4.50 29.91
CA ALA A 704 -4.11 -4.83 28.65
C ALA A 704 -3.14 -5.18 27.50
N SER A 705 -3.66 -5.35 26.28
CA SER A 705 -2.93 -5.79 25.08
C SER A 705 -1.62 -5.05 24.77
N TRP A 706 -0.68 -5.75 24.13
CA TRP A 706 0.40 -5.13 23.37
C TRP A 706 -0.14 -4.45 22.11
N ALA A 707 0.58 -3.41 21.68
CA ALA A 707 0.28 -2.57 20.54
C ALA A 707 1.52 -2.32 19.68
N PHE A 708 1.33 -2.28 18.36
CA PHE A 708 2.36 -1.99 17.37
C PHE A 708 1.86 -0.91 16.40
N VAL A 709 2.71 0.08 16.09
CA VAL A 709 2.51 1.04 14.99
C VAL A 709 3.79 1.11 14.13
N PRO A 710 3.69 0.98 12.80
CA PRO A 710 4.83 1.01 11.89
C PRO A 710 5.25 2.45 11.55
N PRO A 711 6.35 2.65 10.80
CA PRO A 711 6.51 3.86 10.00
C PRO A 711 5.41 3.98 8.95
N ALA A 712 5.08 5.22 8.58
CA ALA A 712 4.34 5.51 7.36
C ALA A 712 5.14 5.11 6.12
N LEU A 713 4.45 4.86 4.99
CA LEU A 713 5.08 4.80 3.67
C LEU A 713 5.86 6.09 3.41
N VAL A 714 5.20 7.24 3.62
CA VAL A 714 5.80 8.58 3.61
C VAL A 714 5.28 9.37 4.79
N SER A 715 6.17 9.84 5.68
CA SER A 715 5.82 10.85 6.68
C SER A 715 6.20 12.24 6.17
N ASN A 716 5.29 13.20 6.35
CA ASN A 716 5.47 14.61 5.98
C ASN A 716 5.86 15.52 7.17
N VAL A 717 5.83 14.99 8.39
CA VAL A 717 6.25 15.67 9.63
C VAL A 717 7.15 14.78 10.50
N PRO A 718 8.15 15.33 11.21
CA PRO A 718 8.99 14.59 12.16
C PRO A 718 8.28 14.40 13.50
N VAL A 719 7.17 13.64 13.52
CA VAL A 719 6.49 13.23 14.76
C VAL A 719 7.44 12.47 15.68
N ARG A 720 7.40 12.79 16.98
CA ARG A 720 8.30 12.25 17.99
C ARG A 720 7.62 12.06 19.34
N TRP A 721 8.23 11.22 20.18
CA TRP A 721 7.87 11.02 21.57
C TRP A 721 9.11 11.19 22.45
N MET A 722 9.28 12.38 23.01
CA MET A 722 10.40 12.76 23.89
C MET A 722 9.92 13.52 25.15
N PRO A 723 9.02 12.94 25.98
CA PRO A 723 8.46 13.65 27.12
C PRO A 723 9.51 13.90 28.21
N GLN A 724 9.43 15.03 28.92
CA GLN A 724 10.17 15.20 30.18
C GLN A 724 9.85 14.05 31.16
N THR A 725 10.88 13.37 31.69
CA THR A 725 10.72 12.42 32.81
C THR A 725 11.48 12.88 34.05
N PRO A 726 11.05 12.49 35.27
CA PRO A 726 11.73 12.90 36.51
C PRO A 726 13.20 12.49 36.65
N ARG A 727 13.70 11.56 35.83
CA ARG A 727 15.13 11.19 35.78
C ARG A 727 15.94 12.01 34.78
N GLN A 728 15.31 12.61 33.77
CA GLN A 728 15.98 13.29 32.66
C GLN A 728 16.26 14.78 32.91
N THR A 729 16.03 15.28 34.12
CA THR A 729 16.49 16.61 34.56
C THR A 729 18.02 16.80 34.52
N ALA A 730 18.79 15.73 34.29
CA ALA A 730 20.22 15.75 34.00
C ALA A 730 20.59 15.73 32.48
N GLY A 731 19.61 15.74 31.57
CA GLY A 731 19.75 16.25 30.21
C GLY A 731 20.58 15.47 29.18
N LYS A 732 20.76 14.14 29.31
CA LYS A 732 21.58 13.33 28.36
C LYS A 732 21.11 11.91 28.00
N GLU A 733 19.98 11.44 28.51
CA GLU A 733 19.48 10.08 28.20
C GLU A 733 18.18 10.13 27.40
N GLU A 734 18.04 9.25 26.40
CA GLU A 734 16.85 9.13 25.55
C GLU A 734 15.75 8.27 26.21
N VAL A 735 14.47 8.60 25.97
CA VAL A 735 13.33 7.72 26.35
C VAL A 735 13.24 6.56 25.36
N LYS A 736 13.95 5.46 25.64
CA LYS A 736 13.83 4.21 24.86
C LYS A 736 12.72 3.28 25.37
N ALA A 737 12.45 3.26 26.67
CA ALA A 737 11.38 2.47 27.29
C ALA A 737 10.94 3.05 28.64
N GLY A 738 9.73 2.71 29.12
CA GLY A 738 9.23 3.13 30.44
C GLY A 738 7.71 3.21 30.55
N ASN A 739 7.21 3.58 31.73
CA ASN A 739 5.79 3.78 32.00
C ASN A 739 5.40 5.25 31.76
N PHE A 740 4.34 5.47 30.99
CA PHE A 740 3.94 6.79 30.50
C PHE A 740 2.41 6.99 30.51
N GLU A 741 2.01 8.25 30.62
CA GLU A 741 0.65 8.69 30.29
C GLU A 741 0.71 9.60 29.06
N ASP A 742 -0.27 9.48 28.17
CA ASP A 742 -0.51 10.50 27.15
C ASP A 742 -1.21 11.74 27.76
N ALA A 743 -1.48 12.74 26.93
CA ALA A 743 -2.15 13.97 27.36
C ALA A 743 -3.61 13.79 27.80
N PHE A 744 -4.26 12.66 27.47
CA PHE A 744 -5.58 12.29 28.00
C PHE A 744 -5.50 11.52 29.33
N GLY A 745 -4.29 11.19 29.80
CA GLY A 745 -4.09 10.34 30.99
C GLY A 745 -4.25 8.84 30.71
N ASN A 746 -4.18 8.41 29.44
CA ASN A 746 -4.15 6.99 29.11
C ASN A 746 -2.80 6.40 29.48
N LYS A 747 -2.80 5.40 30.37
CA LYS A 747 -1.58 4.71 30.79
C LYS A 747 -1.07 3.75 29.71
N PHE A 748 0.24 3.66 29.55
CA PHE A 748 0.92 2.64 28.76
C PHE A 748 2.36 2.39 29.24
N ARG A 749 2.94 1.24 28.90
CA ARG A 749 4.39 1.02 29.00
C ARG A 749 4.98 0.95 27.60
N LEU A 750 5.84 1.90 27.27
CA LEU A 750 6.64 1.91 26.05
C LEU A 750 7.77 0.87 26.16
N ALA A 751 7.99 0.08 25.10
CA ALA A 751 9.07 -0.89 25.02
C ALA A 751 10.14 -0.50 23.99
N THR A 752 9.73 0.11 22.87
CA THR A 752 10.63 0.83 21.95
C THR A 752 9.88 1.94 21.24
N VAL A 753 10.59 2.97 20.79
CA VAL A 753 10.13 4.00 19.86
C VAL A 753 11.28 4.39 18.94
N SER A 754 10.98 4.68 17.67
CA SER A 754 11.98 5.13 16.68
C SER A 754 11.75 6.59 16.32
N ASN A 755 12.34 7.47 17.13
CA ASN A 755 12.25 8.91 16.94
C ASN A 755 13.05 9.40 15.71
N PRO A 756 12.67 10.52 15.06
CA PRO A 756 13.36 11.07 13.90
C PRO A 756 14.67 11.77 14.29
N TYR A 757 15.79 11.27 13.75
CA TYR A 757 17.13 11.83 13.98
C TYR A 757 17.75 12.39 12.68
N GLU A 758 18.52 13.48 12.78
CA GLU A 758 19.30 14.03 11.67
C GLU A 758 20.23 12.95 11.06
N GLY A 759 20.15 12.75 9.75
CA GLY A 759 21.05 11.87 9.00
C GLY A 759 20.86 10.35 9.18
N VAL A 760 19.85 9.88 9.91
CA VAL A 760 19.63 8.45 10.17
C VAL A 760 18.21 8.02 9.78
N ASN A 761 18.08 7.21 8.73
CA ASN A 761 16.81 6.58 8.29
C ASN A 761 15.64 7.59 8.13
N TYR A 762 15.96 8.79 7.66
CA TYR A 762 15.14 9.99 7.71
C TYR A 762 15.31 10.81 6.41
N PHE A 763 14.21 11.18 5.75
CA PHE A 763 14.27 12.16 4.66
C PHE A 763 14.50 13.55 5.26
N PRO A 764 15.59 14.28 4.93
CA PRO A 764 16.10 15.44 5.69
C PRO A 764 15.11 16.55 6.05
N GLU A 765 13.96 16.64 5.37
CA GLU A 765 12.96 17.67 5.57
C GLU A 765 11.65 17.17 6.21
N LYS A 766 11.38 15.85 6.24
CA LYS A 766 9.99 15.34 6.33
C LYS A 766 9.69 14.21 7.32
N GLY A 767 10.54 13.21 7.54
CA GLY A 767 10.15 12.11 8.45
C GLY A 767 10.82 10.75 8.28
N SER A 768 10.34 9.79 9.07
CA SER A 768 10.58 8.36 8.90
C SER A 768 9.75 7.79 7.73
N SER A 769 10.27 6.75 7.07
CA SER A 769 9.63 6.11 5.92
C SER A 769 9.99 4.62 5.84
N GLY A 770 9.02 3.77 5.52
CA GLY A 770 9.21 2.33 5.45
C GLY A 770 7.94 1.52 5.65
N PHE A 771 8.08 0.33 6.26
CA PHE A 771 6.96 -0.56 6.57
C PHE A 771 7.16 -1.32 7.90
N GLY A 772 6.06 -1.84 8.43
CA GLY A 772 6.07 -2.82 9.52
C GLY A 772 5.97 -4.25 9.01
N LEU A 773 6.61 -5.18 9.71
CA LEU A 773 6.42 -6.62 9.54
C LEU A 773 6.09 -7.25 10.90
N VAL A 774 4.99 -7.99 10.96
CA VAL A 774 4.57 -8.76 12.13
C VAL A 774 4.65 -10.25 11.82
N VAL A 775 5.40 -10.99 12.61
CA VAL A 775 5.56 -12.45 12.48
C VAL A 775 4.85 -13.13 13.64
N PHE A 776 3.89 -13.99 13.32
CA PHE A 776 3.18 -14.81 14.30
C PHE A 776 3.77 -16.22 14.30
N GLU A 777 4.38 -16.66 15.40
CA GLU A 777 4.98 -18.00 15.52
C GLU A 777 3.96 -19.01 16.08
N LYS A 778 3.57 -20.00 15.26
CA LYS A 778 2.56 -21.01 15.56
C LYS A 778 2.93 -21.87 16.75
N SER A 779 4.13 -22.44 16.71
CA SER A 779 4.61 -23.41 17.71
C SER A 779 5.04 -22.77 19.04
N SER A 780 5.56 -21.54 19.03
CA SER A 780 6.04 -20.84 20.23
C SER A 780 5.02 -19.88 20.86
N ARG A 781 3.92 -19.58 20.15
CA ARG A 781 2.92 -18.54 20.47
C ARG A 781 3.55 -17.16 20.74
N LYS A 782 4.64 -16.83 20.04
CA LYS A 782 5.25 -15.50 20.02
C LYS A 782 4.71 -14.63 18.89
N ILE A 783 4.77 -13.33 19.12
CA ILE A 783 4.50 -12.29 18.14
C ILE A 783 5.77 -11.43 18.06
N ILE A 784 6.27 -11.20 16.86
CA ILE A 784 7.50 -10.46 16.61
C ILE A 784 7.18 -9.25 15.74
N PHE A 785 7.47 -8.05 16.23
CA PHE A 785 7.30 -6.79 15.49
C PHE A 785 8.65 -6.31 14.98
N THR A 786 8.71 -5.86 13.72
CA THR A 786 9.90 -5.22 13.13
C THR A 786 9.50 -4.01 12.29
N CYS A 787 10.19 -2.89 12.47
CA CYS A 787 10.09 -1.72 11.59
C CYS A 787 11.32 -1.67 10.68
N TYR A 788 11.12 -1.65 9.37
CA TYR A 788 12.16 -1.50 8.36
C TYR A 788 12.14 -0.08 7.79
N SER A 789 13.31 0.52 7.60
CA SER A 789 13.41 1.80 6.87
C SER A 789 13.53 1.57 5.37
N CYS A 790 13.00 2.49 4.56
CA CYS A 790 13.09 2.48 3.09
C CYS A 790 13.60 3.80 2.51
N ALA A 791 14.49 4.50 3.23
CA ALA A 791 15.19 5.68 2.70
C ALA A 791 15.91 5.35 1.37
N GLU A 792 15.79 6.23 0.38
CA GLU A 792 16.28 5.98 -0.99
C GLU A 792 17.81 5.92 -1.06
N ASP A 793 18.51 6.77 -0.31
CA ASP A 793 19.98 6.92 -0.37
C ASP A 793 20.78 5.82 0.34
N ALA A 794 20.12 4.91 1.07
CA ALA A 794 20.81 3.84 1.79
C ALA A 794 21.32 2.75 0.82
N GLU A 795 22.59 2.36 0.88
CA GLU A 795 23.14 1.30 0.01
C GLU A 795 22.30 0.01 0.07
N SER A 796 22.05 -0.60 -1.09
CA SER A 796 21.15 -1.76 -1.25
C SER A 796 21.60 -3.04 -0.52
N SER A 797 22.83 -3.05 -0.01
CA SER A 797 23.44 -4.10 0.79
C SER A 797 23.04 -4.08 2.28
N ASN A 798 22.59 -2.93 2.80
CA ASN A 798 22.42 -2.67 4.23
C ASN A 798 21.01 -2.16 4.58
N GLN A 799 19.98 -2.96 4.31
CA GLN A 799 18.66 -2.71 4.89
C GLN A 799 18.74 -2.88 6.41
N SER A 800 18.61 -1.78 7.16
CA SER A 800 18.53 -1.81 8.62
C SER A 800 17.07 -1.83 9.08
N SER A 801 16.76 -2.68 10.06
CA SER A 801 15.66 -2.39 10.98
C SER A 801 16.00 -1.14 11.77
N TYR A 802 15.00 -0.36 12.19
CA TYR A 802 15.22 0.75 13.10
C TYR A 802 15.87 0.26 14.42
N GLU A 803 16.53 1.17 15.17
CA GLU A 803 17.11 0.81 16.47
C GLU A 803 16.02 0.36 17.46
N GLY A 804 16.33 -0.61 18.32
CA GLY A 804 15.38 -1.17 19.29
C GLY A 804 14.37 -2.17 18.72
N TRP A 805 14.55 -2.63 17.48
CA TRP A 805 13.78 -3.71 16.85
C TRP A 805 14.67 -4.93 16.56
N PRO A 806 14.11 -6.16 16.48
CA PRO A 806 12.71 -6.52 16.65
C PRO A 806 12.26 -6.56 18.10
N VAL A 807 10.96 -6.34 18.34
CA VAL A 807 10.32 -6.51 19.65
C VAL A 807 9.56 -7.84 19.65
N ILE A 808 9.79 -8.68 20.67
CA ILE A 808 9.25 -10.04 20.77
C ILE A 808 8.37 -10.13 22.02
N VAL A 809 7.13 -10.59 21.86
CA VAL A 809 6.15 -10.74 22.96
C VAL A 809 5.46 -12.09 22.90
N SER A 810 4.98 -12.60 24.03
CA SER A 810 4.14 -13.81 24.11
C SER A 810 2.65 -13.47 24.01
N GLN A 811 1.87 -14.34 23.35
CA GLN A 811 0.40 -14.31 23.33
C GLN A 811 -0.22 -14.05 24.72
N LEU A 812 0.30 -14.72 25.75
CA LEU A 812 -0.22 -14.62 27.12
C LEU A 812 -0.05 -13.23 27.75
N GLU A 813 0.90 -12.42 27.25
CA GLU A 813 1.12 -11.08 27.78
C GLU A 813 -0.02 -10.12 27.45
N ASN A 814 -0.79 -10.37 26.38
CA ASN A 814 -1.93 -9.53 26.00
C ASN A 814 -3.06 -9.52 27.04
N GLU A 815 -3.09 -10.48 27.97
CA GLU A 815 -3.97 -10.42 29.14
C GLU A 815 -3.43 -9.40 30.16
N GLY A 816 -2.16 -9.58 30.57
CA GLY A 816 -1.39 -8.57 31.30
C GLY A 816 -1.74 -8.31 32.76
N ARG A 817 -2.95 -8.65 33.25
CA ARG A 817 -3.27 -8.55 34.68
C ARG A 817 -2.42 -9.57 35.44
N LYS A 818 -1.84 -9.17 36.58
CA LYS A 818 -1.07 -10.07 37.44
C LYS A 818 -2.02 -11.07 38.13
N PRO A 819 -1.83 -12.40 38.00
CA PRO A 819 -2.67 -13.38 38.69
C PRO A 819 -2.62 -13.22 40.21
N ALA A 820 -3.79 -13.24 40.86
CA ALA A 820 -3.90 -13.28 42.31
C ALA A 820 -3.98 -14.74 42.82
N ALA A 821 -4.57 -15.63 42.04
CA ALA A 821 -4.69 -17.05 42.31
C ALA A 821 -4.76 -17.85 41.00
N TYR A 822 -4.81 -19.18 41.12
CA TYR A 822 -4.86 -20.11 39.98
C TYR A 822 -5.88 -21.21 40.24
N LEU A 823 -6.46 -21.77 39.19
CA LEU A 823 -7.29 -22.98 39.29
C LEU A 823 -6.37 -24.23 39.35
N PRO A 824 -6.92 -25.42 39.67
CA PRO A 824 -6.21 -26.68 39.44
C PRO A 824 -5.70 -26.77 38.00
N THR A 825 -4.47 -27.27 37.82
CA THR A 825 -3.91 -27.52 36.49
C THR A 825 -4.76 -28.55 35.76
N LEU A 826 -5.27 -28.17 34.61
CA LEU A 826 -6.05 -29.03 33.72
C LEU A 826 -5.07 -29.83 32.85
N LYS A 827 -5.13 -31.15 32.93
CA LYS A 827 -4.46 -32.06 31.99
C LYS A 827 -5.49 -32.67 31.07
N PHE A 828 -5.26 -32.56 29.77
CA PHE A 828 -6.18 -32.95 28.71
C PHE A 828 -5.75 -34.28 28.08
N LYS A 829 -6.70 -35.18 27.83
CA LYS A 829 -6.47 -36.48 27.17
C LYS A 829 -7.45 -36.65 26.01
N GLY A 830 -6.95 -37.04 24.84
CA GLY A 830 -7.76 -37.18 23.62
C GLY A 830 -8.02 -35.88 22.85
N ILE A 831 -7.35 -34.78 23.21
CA ILE A 831 -7.34 -33.51 22.48
C ILE A 831 -5.98 -32.82 22.69
N VAL A 832 -5.55 -32.01 21.72
CA VAL A 832 -4.35 -31.17 21.72
C VAL A 832 -4.78 -29.75 21.37
N ASP A 833 -4.11 -28.73 21.90
CA ASP A 833 -4.46 -27.31 21.75
C ASP A 833 -5.97 -27.02 21.98
N PRO A 834 -6.59 -27.51 23.08
CA PRO A 834 -7.98 -27.18 23.38
C PRO A 834 -8.14 -25.68 23.70
N VAL A 835 -9.32 -25.15 23.42
CA VAL A 835 -9.78 -23.87 23.95
C VAL A 835 -10.10 -24.03 25.44
N VAL A 836 -9.81 -23.00 26.23
CA VAL A 836 -10.18 -22.86 27.64
C VAL A 836 -10.80 -21.48 27.84
N GLN A 837 -12.01 -21.45 28.37
CA GLN A 837 -12.72 -20.24 28.78
C GLN A 837 -12.93 -20.24 30.30
N VAL A 838 -12.64 -19.12 30.97
CA VAL A 838 -12.73 -19.01 32.44
C VAL A 838 -13.78 -17.97 32.80
N VAL A 839 -14.73 -18.35 33.66
CA VAL A 839 -15.87 -17.52 34.06
C VAL A 839 -15.98 -17.49 35.59
N GLU A 840 -16.20 -16.32 36.20
CA GLU A 840 -16.48 -16.23 37.64
C GLU A 840 -17.92 -16.64 37.95
N GLU A 841 -18.12 -17.68 38.79
CA GLU A 841 -19.46 -18.23 39.08
C GLU A 841 -20.40 -17.23 39.76
N LYS A 842 -19.85 -16.22 40.48
CA LYS A 842 -20.64 -15.23 41.21
C LYS A 842 -21.27 -14.14 40.31
N THR A 843 -20.65 -13.85 39.16
CA THR A 843 -21.00 -12.68 38.33
C THR A 843 -21.35 -13.03 36.89
N GLY A 844 -20.93 -14.21 36.42
CA GLY A 844 -20.95 -14.53 34.99
C GLY A 844 -19.87 -13.79 34.18
N GLU A 845 -18.94 -13.07 34.82
CA GLU A 845 -17.83 -12.40 34.14
C GLU A 845 -16.90 -13.43 33.48
N ILE A 846 -16.92 -13.49 32.14
CA ILE A 846 -15.93 -14.25 31.37
C ILE A 846 -14.61 -13.48 31.47
N LEU A 847 -13.63 -14.05 32.18
CA LEU A 847 -12.33 -13.41 32.40
C LEU A 847 -11.48 -13.38 31.13
N TYR A 848 -11.52 -14.48 30.36
CA TYR A 848 -10.89 -14.64 29.05
C TYR A 848 -11.31 -15.96 28.36
N THR A 849 -11.04 -16.07 27.06
CA THR A 849 -11.01 -17.33 26.29
C THR A 849 -9.67 -17.44 25.57
N LEU A 850 -9.09 -18.65 25.48
CA LEU A 850 -7.78 -18.90 24.88
C LEU A 850 -7.70 -20.31 24.29
N ARG A 851 -7.18 -20.46 23.06
CA ARG A 851 -6.62 -21.75 22.61
C ARG A 851 -5.22 -21.95 23.17
N ILE A 852 -5.04 -22.97 24.01
CA ILE A 852 -3.74 -23.24 24.65
C ILE A 852 -2.74 -23.82 23.63
N SER A 853 -1.50 -24.05 24.06
CA SER A 853 -0.53 -24.91 23.35
C SER A 853 -0.26 -26.17 24.19
N GLY A 854 -0.30 -27.34 23.55
CA GLY A 854 -0.12 -28.64 24.18
C GLY A 854 -1.37 -29.19 24.88
N THR A 855 -1.14 -30.00 25.92
CA THR A 855 -2.17 -30.80 26.62
C THR A 855 -2.27 -30.48 28.12
N GLU A 856 -1.65 -29.41 28.59
CA GLU A 856 -1.68 -29.01 29.99
C GLU A 856 -1.74 -27.48 30.15
N PHE A 857 -2.69 -26.99 30.92
CA PHE A 857 -2.83 -25.56 31.21
C PHE A 857 -3.26 -25.34 32.66
N ARG A 858 -2.74 -24.29 33.31
CA ARG A 858 -3.15 -23.88 34.65
C ARG A 858 -3.86 -22.53 34.55
N PRO A 859 -5.21 -22.50 34.54
CA PRO A 859 -5.94 -21.24 34.44
C PRO A 859 -5.58 -20.31 35.60
N PHE A 860 -5.34 -19.05 35.28
CA PHE A 860 -5.02 -17.98 36.22
C PHE A 860 -6.23 -17.07 36.44
N VAL A 861 -6.39 -16.52 37.65
CA VAL A 861 -7.53 -15.70 38.06
C VAL A 861 -7.10 -14.52 38.95
N PHE A 862 -7.90 -13.46 38.97
CA PHE A 862 -7.52 -12.14 39.51
C PHE A 862 -8.10 -11.82 40.89
N LYS A 863 -8.90 -12.73 41.45
CA LYS A 863 -9.50 -12.65 42.79
C LYS A 863 -9.68 -14.07 43.35
N PRO A 864 -9.67 -14.28 44.69
CA PRO A 864 -10.08 -15.54 45.27
C PRO A 864 -11.59 -15.78 45.05
N GLY A 865 -11.99 -17.01 44.74
CA GLY A 865 -13.39 -17.35 44.45
C GLY A 865 -13.56 -18.74 43.83
N ASN A 866 -14.79 -19.05 43.42
CA ASN A 866 -15.10 -20.23 42.63
C ASN A 866 -15.32 -19.86 41.16
N TYR A 867 -14.88 -20.74 40.27
CA TYR A 867 -14.85 -20.51 38.84
C TYR A 867 -15.47 -21.67 38.07
N LEU A 868 -16.11 -21.30 36.98
CA LEU A 868 -16.59 -22.18 35.93
C LEU A 868 -15.56 -22.16 34.81
N VAL A 869 -15.18 -23.33 34.31
CA VAL A 869 -14.31 -23.45 33.13
C VAL A 869 -15.00 -24.26 32.07
N TYR A 870 -15.11 -23.70 30.86
CA TYR A 870 -15.39 -24.50 29.66
C TYR A 870 -14.09 -24.85 28.96
N CYS A 871 -13.98 -26.06 28.41
CA CYS A 871 -12.76 -26.50 27.73
C CYS A 871 -13.00 -27.57 26.66
N GLY A 872 -12.11 -27.59 25.67
CA GLY A 872 -12.11 -28.51 24.53
C GLY A 872 -12.25 -27.76 23.21
N GLU A 873 -13.10 -28.22 22.28
CA GLU A 873 -13.32 -27.54 20.99
C GLU A 873 -14.71 -26.89 20.92
N PRO A 874 -14.81 -25.55 20.84
CA PRO A 874 -16.10 -24.84 20.81
C PRO A 874 -16.98 -25.26 19.62
N GLY A 875 -18.29 -25.21 19.82
CA GLY A 875 -19.28 -25.62 18.79
C GLY A 875 -19.39 -27.13 18.56
N THR A 876 -18.57 -27.96 19.22
CA THR A 876 -18.57 -29.43 19.05
C THR A 876 -19.07 -30.15 20.31
N ALA A 877 -19.35 -31.46 20.18
CA ALA A 877 -19.59 -32.36 21.32
C ALA A 877 -18.38 -32.49 22.28
N SER A 878 -17.20 -31.97 21.88
CA SER A 878 -16.00 -31.85 22.71
C SER A 878 -15.92 -30.53 23.47
N TRP A 879 -17.01 -29.78 23.65
CA TRP A 879 -17.05 -28.61 24.55
C TRP A 879 -17.58 -29.02 25.93
N LYS A 880 -16.71 -29.05 26.96
CA LYS A 880 -17.02 -29.58 28.30
C LYS A 880 -16.99 -28.53 29.39
N GLU A 881 -17.98 -28.59 30.28
CA GLU A 881 -18.18 -27.69 31.42
C GLU A 881 -17.58 -28.26 32.72
N LEU A 882 -16.86 -27.42 33.48
CA LEU A 882 -16.22 -27.76 34.76
C LEU A 882 -16.61 -26.76 35.85
N LYS A 883 -17.68 -27.08 36.60
CA LYS A 883 -18.16 -26.30 37.75
C LYS A 883 -17.29 -26.47 39.01
N GLY A 884 -17.41 -25.50 39.93
CA GLY A 884 -16.91 -25.55 41.31
C GLY A 884 -15.39 -25.50 41.45
N LEU A 885 -14.67 -24.87 40.50
CA LEU A 885 -13.22 -24.75 40.58
C LEU A 885 -12.81 -23.61 41.52
N GLY A 886 -12.68 -23.94 42.80
CA GLY A 886 -12.13 -23.02 43.82
C GLY A 886 -10.68 -22.61 43.52
N SER A 887 -10.40 -21.33 43.66
CA SER A 887 -9.08 -20.71 43.45
C SER A 887 -8.04 -21.19 44.47
N LEU A 888 -6.81 -21.44 44.01
CA LEU A 888 -5.68 -21.94 44.78
C LEU A 888 -4.51 -20.93 44.78
N PRO A 889 -3.74 -20.82 45.88
CA PRO A 889 -2.49 -20.07 45.91
C PRO A 889 -1.47 -20.54 44.85
N ALA A 890 -0.58 -19.64 44.42
CA ALA A 890 0.40 -19.91 43.36
C ALA A 890 1.28 -21.13 43.62
N ASN A 891 1.69 -21.36 44.87
CA ASN A 891 2.51 -22.50 45.30
C ASN A 891 1.71 -23.83 45.42
N MET A 892 0.39 -23.79 45.56
CA MET A 892 -0.43 -24.99 45.74
C MET A 892 -0.72 -25.68 44.39
N LYS A 893 -0.05 -26.80 44.14
CA LYS A 893 -0.25 -27.62 42.94
C LYS A 893 -1.35 -28.66 43.18
N ARG A 894 -2.46 -28.55 42.43
CA ARG A 894 -3.53 -29.54 42.31
C ARG A 894 -3.81 -29.76 40.82
N THR A 895 -4.13 -30.98 40.42
CA THR A 895 -4.39 -31.35 39.02
C THR A 895 -5.82 -31.86 38.86
N ARG A 896 -6.46 -31.56 37.73
CA ARG A 896 -7.74 -32.14 37.28
C ARG A 896 -7.53 -32.74 35.89
N LEU A 897 -7.76 -34.04 35.75
CA LEU A 897 -7.78 -34.70 34.44
C LEU A 897 -9.10 -34.38 33.73
N VAL A 898 -9.04 -34.07 32.44
CA VAL A 898 -10.19 -33.87 31.56
C VAL A 898 -10.02 -34.78 30.35
N ASP A 899 -10.83 -35.83 30.28
CA ASP A 899 -10.72 -36.87 29.26
C ASP A 899 -11.78 -36.71 28.17
N PHE A 900 -11.35 -36.68 26.91
CA PHE A 900 -12.19 -36.59 25.71
C PHE A 900 -12.25 -37.91 24.93
N SER A 901 -11.42 -38.90 25.28
CA SER A 901 -11.37 -40.18 24.54
C SER A 901 -12.65 -41.03 24.62
N SER A 902 -13.55 -40.74 25.55
CA SER A 902 -14.86 -41.41 25.67
C SER A 902 -15.89 -41.00 24.61
N GLY A 903 -15.53 -40.16 23.64
CA GLY A 903 -16.41 -39.70 22.55
C GLY A 903 -16.50 -40.66 21.35
N GLN A 904 -15.53 -41.55 21.14
CA GLN A 904 -15.57 -42.55 20.07
C GLN A 904 -16.46 -43.74 20.44
N ILE A 905 -17.76 -43.50 20.55
CA ILE A 905 -18.77 -44.56 20.49
C ILE A 905 -18.96 -44.91 19.01
N LYS A 906 -18.91 -46.21 18.70
CA LYS A 906 -19.05 -46.73 17.33
C LYS A 906 -20.38 -46.27 16.71
N HIS A 907 -20.31 -45.74 15.50
CA HIS A 907 -21.06 -46.27 14.37
C HIS A 907 -20.35 -45.96 13.05
#